data_AF-A0A971UNN5-F1
#
_entry.id   AF-A0A971UNN5-F1
#
_cell.length_a   1.000
_cell.length_b   1.000
_cell.length_c   1.000
_cell.angle_alpha   90.00
_cell.angle_beta   90.00
_cell.angle_gamma   90.00
#
_symmetry.space_group_name_H-M   'P 1'
#
loop_
_entity.id
_entity.type
_entity.pdbx_description
1 polymer ?
#
loop_
_entity_poly.entity_id
_entity_poly.type
_entity_poly.pdbx_seq_one_letter_code
_entity_poly.pdbx_strand_id
1 'polypeptide(L)'
;MMRTAAVALLVLVATCPVWADGDPTIEGFFDLSQVAGMEHYSGPEAGKRLLAAQGLLISPETRPQVFTFYQGGRLPYFVTTDTAVHLYGLAVAKCFREIECRQAQRLARFQADLWRAVADGLPPHDDDNGETAPIAWPDEPRAHAATMIAVAQKLLDPDWAPETDAGRSLYKSIAAEVDAELARTARGHVELSPLLGQTGDYSQLAPRGFYAGDDELQGYFRARAFWAMPMNLDDDHALRAALVLAAAEQLQSADESSDFEQHLVGPSCYPSLSTVLHTVWDGGIFGSQGEAARSSELMGLVEGHGLAEARAALREHTDRPLMPTGADLVQVIRENAAPQDQRPLVASLRPRSATPDAVLMARTAWPHVPNLRHPGGLDVAAAIGNDRALQLLLAAEPEANRDPLCQTLALARQRRFGGAWWEAAGDGRLFRQDNRIEDSDADGPQSVFQACDAALWVAVTHLVHALGHPDVDGRHPRFMSTTAYEDKSLGTALAAWASYRHTLALHAADLGYVFGEPESPPGYVEPNLPFWNAMTDVALAVHRAAAREGVSAPQLIDLAILCRQAEAIARKQLDGRPLSEDDHDWLEGFGKQMAVLCGYKTNVLDAVTDECGFVADIATDRQNHQVLHVGAARPRAIYVVIDYGGKLQLARGAVLSYREFHRPLADGRLTDPQWRQMLTAGTDPPPPPWLAALGAGYTLDGIVATIKENRFDTGVLDRYASKEILEAMLDLSVAWKKSGKQTFWPPDRPESRLARLISSHPECADREFIERYLTHALEHGWAIDILPPRPELMDLYVALADRWSGDQQRREQRDEMAVVIARTDAPAAAAWLGKHLDAAPIDVQSRLIDSLAGRGGERLPREAAAVVSVRLEAWLDACTTARADGRPHAADKAPTAGDLVRWAAWMWPHWDFREDGPWHFTKDAVIVYPADRQPLRARVVDAMKRLANCTATDDSLWGEEELVHFARCVGPDILTTGLAEKIRQHPEALDLATPPVSGDSRKP
;
A
#
# COMPACT_ATOMS: atom_id res chain seq x y z
N MET A 1 19.58 42.31 -21.16
CA MET A 1 18.85 41.96 -19.93
C MET A 1 18.82 40.45 -19.66
N MET A 2 18.31 39.58 -20.55
CA MET A 2 18.31 38.11 -20.29
C MET A 2 19.70 37.54 -19.93
N ARG A 3 20.75 37.80 -20.73
CA ARG A 3 22.12 37.31 -20.42
C ARG A 3 22.66 37.77 -19.06
N THR A 4 22.33 38.97 -18.60
CA THR A 4 22.74 39.47 -17.28
C THR A 4 22.00 38.80 -16.12
N ALA A 5 20.75 38.35 -16.32
CA ALA A 5 20.03 37.56 -15.33
C ALA A 5 20.57 36.12 -15.25
N ALA A 6 20.84 35.48 -16.39
CA ALA A 6 21.45 34.15 -16.44
C ALA A 6 22.85 34.11 -15.78
N VAL A 7 23.67 35.14 -16.02
CA VAL A 7 24.98 35.28 -15.36
C VAL A 7 24.85 35.48 -13.85
N ALA A 8 23.87 36.26 -13.38
CA ALA A 8 23.61 36.41 -11.93
C ALA A 8 23.22 35.07 -11.27
N LEU A 9 22.41 34.25 -11.96
CA LEU A 9 22.04 32.91 -11.52
C LEU A 9 23.27 31.97 -11.46
N LEU A 10 24.12 31.99 -12.50
CA LEU A 10 25.36 31.20 -12.57
C LEU A 10 26.36 31.56 -11.46
N VAL A 11 26.46 32.83 -11.06
CA VAL A 11 27.32 33.23 -9.93
C VAL A 11 26.79 32.71 -8.59
N LEU A 12 25.46 32.64 -8.40
CA LEU A 12 24.84 32.02 -7.21
C LEU A 12 25.07 30.50 -7.15
N VAL A 13 25.00 29.81 -8.29
CA VAL A 13 25.29 28.37 -8.39
C VAL A 13 26.76 28.05 -8.02
N ALA A 14 27.69 28.96 -8.32
CA ALA A 14 29.13 28.77 -8.07
C ALA A 14 29.54 28.81 -6.59
N THR A 15 28.66 29.21 -5.67
CA THR A 15 28.97 29.33 -4.23
C THR A 15 28.43 28.20 -3.36
N CYS A 16 27.82 27.16 -3.93
CA CYS A 16 27.32 26.02 -3.16
C CYS A 16 28.48 25.05 -2.81
N PRO A 17 28.81 24.81 -1.53
CA PRO A 17 29.76 23.77 -1.17
C PRO A 17 29.16 22.40 -1.49
N VAL A 18 29.94 21.50 -2.08
CA VAL A 18 29.64 20.07 -2.02
C VAL A 18 30.18 19.57 -0.70
N TRP A 19 29.30 19.13 0.20
CA TRP A 19 29.67 18.74 1.57
C TRP A 19 30.38 17.39 1.56
N ALA A 20 31.71 17.42 1.51
CA ALA A 20 32.53 16.24 1.74
C ALA A 20 32.59 15.91 3.23
N ASP A 21 32.55 14.63 3.58
CA ASP A 21 32.64 14.18 4.97
C ASP A 21 33.94 14.62 5.66
N GLY A 22 33.81 15.25 6.83
CA GLY A 22 34.87 15.26 7.84
C GLY A 22 35.45 16.60 8.32
N ASP A 23 35.01 17.76 7.83
CA ASP A 23 35.51 19.05 8.32
C ASP A 23 35.00 19.37 9.75
N PRO A 24 35.87 19.55 10.76
CA PRO A 24 35.46 19.77 12.15
C PRO A 24 35.12 21.24 12.50
N THR A 25 35.16 22.18 11.54
CA THR A 25 35.13 23.63 11.84
C THR A 25 33.81 24.36 11.52
N ILE A 26 32.66 23.68 11.65
CA ILE A 26 31.33 24.32 11.54
C ILE A 26 30.96 24.96 12.88
N GLU A 27 30.93 26.30 12.95
CA GLU A 27 30.25 27.01 14.04
C GLU A 27 28.73 26.78 13.95
N GLY A 28 28.13 26.30 15.04
CA GLY A 28 26.70 25.96 15.06
C GLY A 28 25.79 27.20 14.99
N PHE A 29 24.86 27.19 14.04
CA PHE A 29 23.75 28.15 13.94
C PHE A 29 22.84 28.12 15.17
N PHE A 30 22.81 27.00 15.91
CA PHE A 30 22.21 26.82 17.23
C PHE A 30 23.22 26.23 18.24
N ASP A 31 23.22 26.76 19.47
CA ASP A 31 23.85 26.12 20.63
C ASP A 31 22.88 25.10 21.23
N LEU A 32 23.13 23.80 21.01
CA LEU A 32 22.27 22.72 21.49
C LEU A 32 22.24 22.59 23.03
N SER A 33 23.15 23.22 23.77
CA SER A 33 23.09 23.24 25.24
C SER A 33 21.97 24.15 25.78
N GLN A 34 21.44 25.04 24.93
CA GLN A 34 20.33 25.95 25.24
C GLN A 34 18.97 25.44 24.71
N VAL A 35 18.94 24.27 24.05
CA VAL A 35 17.73 23.68 23.46
C VAL A 35 17.10 22.69 24.46
N ALA A 36 15.91 23.01 24.96
CA ALA A 36 15.17 22.11 25.85
C ALA A 36 14.73 20.82 25.12
N GLY A 37 14.73 19.67 25.81
CA GLY A 37 14.35 18.38 25.24
C GLY A 37 15.48 17.63 24.53
N MET A 38 16.70 18.17 24.44
CA MET A 38 17.86 17.44 23.89
C MET A 38 18.19 16.16 24.68
N GLU A 39 17.80 16.08 25.95
CA GLU A 39 17.81 14.88 26.81
C GLU A 39 16.83 13.77 26.38
N HIS A 40 15.92 14.07 25.44
CA HIS A 40 14.95 13.14 24.85
C HIS A 40 15.19 12.89 23.35
N TYR A 41 16.26 13.43 22.79
CA TYR A 41 16.75 13.11 21.45
C TYR A 41 17.17 11.62 21.36
N SER A 42 16.70 10.90 20.34
CA SER A 42 17.04 9.49 20.05
C SER A 42 17.62 9.28 18.64
N GLY A 43 17.91 10.37 17.91
CA GLY A 43 18.56 10.32 16.60
C GLY A 43 20.06 9.98 16.67
N PRO A 44 20.72 9.78 15.52
CA PRO A 44 22.16 9.49 15.48
C PRO A 44 23.02 10.62 16.05
N GLU A 45 24.14 10.31 16.72
CA GLU A 45 25.04 11.33 17.27
C GLU A 45 25.61 12.30 16.21
N ALA A 46 25.89 11.81 14.99
CA ALA A 46 26.25 12.67 13.86
C ALA A 46 25.14 13.67 13.48
N GLY A 47 23.87 13.30 13.69
CA GLY A 47 22.70 14.16 13.46
C GLY A 47 22.64 15.37 14.39
N LYS A 48 23.33 15.36 15.54
CA LYS A 48 23.48 16.57 16.37
C LYS A 48 24.25 17.68 15.66
N ARG A 49 25.21 17.35 14.78
CA ARG A 49 25.92 18.35 13.97
C ARG A 49 24.99 19.02 12.97
N LEU A 50 24.09 18.25 12.34
CA LEU A 50 23.05 18.78 11.45
C LEU A 50 22.07 19.67 12.22
N LEU A 51 21.55 19.22 13.38
CA LEU A 51 20.70 20.06 14.24
C LEU A 51 21.38 21.37 14.67
N ALA A 52 22.67 21.33 15.02
CA ALA A 52 23.43 22.54 15.36
C ALA A 52 23.65 23.47 14.13
N ALA A 53 23.92 22.91 12.94
CA ALA A 53 24.25 23.66 11.74
C ALA A 53 23.03 24.26 11.02
N GLN A 54 21.91 23.54 10.95
CA GLN A 54 20.73 23.93 10.16
C GLN A 54 19.40 23.92 10.93
N GLY A 55 19.38 23.46 12.19
CA GLY A 55 18.18 23.40 13.03
C GLY A 55 17.18 22.30 12.67
N LEU A 56 17.52 21.42 11.72
CA LEU A 56 16.64 20.37 11.18
C LEU A 56 17.43 19.09 10.94
N LEU A 57 16.83 17.94 11.21
CA LEU A 57 17.39 16.61 10.93
C LEU A 57 16.29 15.62 10.57
N ILE A 58 16.50 14.85 9.50
CA ILE A 58 15.68 13.66 9.18
C ILE A 58 16.38 12.40 9.71
N SER A 59 15.91 11.87 10.83
CA SER A 59 16.39 10.61 11.41
C SER A 59 16.15 9.43 10.46
N PRO A 60 17.00 8.39 10.42
CA PRO A 60 16.75 7.16 9.65
C PRO A 60 15.85 6.16 10.39
N GLU A 61 15.33 6.53 11.58
CA GLU A 61 14.13 5.93 12.16
C GLU A 61 12.97 6.04 11.15
N THR A 62 12.26 4.94 10.91
CA THR A 62 11.02 4.93 10.12
C THR A 62 9.93 4.15 10.84
N ARG A 63 8.67 4.58 10.70
CA ARG A 63 7.50 3.84 11.17
C ARG A 63 6.57 3.53 9.98
N PRO A 64 5.70 2.50 10.02
CA PRO A 64 4.80 2.18 8.91
C PRO A 64 3.81 3.31 8.58
N GLN A 65 3.53 4.18 9.55
CA GLN A 65 2.47 5.18 9.48
C GLN A 65 2.89 6.57 9.95
N VAL A 66 2.41 7.60 9.24
CA VAL A 66 2.70 9.02 9.55
C VAL A 66 2.19 9.41 10.94
N PHE A 67 0.98 8.98 11.31
CA PHE A 67 0.38 9.37 12.59
C PHE A 67 1.14 8.83 13.80
N THR A 68 1.87 7.72 13.66
CA THR A 68 2.59 7.07 14.78
C THR A 68 3.78 7.85 15.32
N PHE A 69 4.24 8.91 14.64
CA PHE A 69 5.23 9.85 15.22
C PHE A 69 4.60 10.84 16.20
N TYR A 70 3.28 11.02 16.15
CA TYR A 70 2.46 11.92 16.95
C TYR A 70 1.75 11.17 18.10
N GLN A 71 2.42 10.15 18.62
CA GLN A 71 1.92 9.18 19.60
C GLN A 71 3.00 8.87 20.64
N GLY A 72 2.60 8.79 21.91
CA GLY A 72 3.47 8.48 23.07
C GLY A 72 4.71 9.39 23.26
N GLY A 73 4.72 10.60 22.72
CA GLY A 73 5.90 11.46 22.59
C GLY A 73 6.39 12.09 23.90
N ARG A 74 7.72 12.01 24.17
CA ARG A 74 8.39 12.83 25.20
C ARG A 74 8.83 14.21 24.72
N LEU A 75 8.73 14.48 23.42
CA LEU A 75 9.06 15.76 22.80
C LEU A 75 7.77 16.42 22.30
N PRO A 76 7.69 17.76 22.31
CA PRO A 76 6.66 18.51 21.60
C PRO A 76 6.47 18.01 20.17
N TYR A 77 5.22 17.77 19.78
CA TYR A 77 4.88 17.38 18.42
C TYR A 77 5.10 18.54 17.44
N PHE A 78 5.82 18.29 16.35
CA PHE A 78 5.98 19.23 15.24
C PHE A 78 5.07 18.80 14.08
N VAL A 79 3.88 19.39 13.99
CA VAL A 79 2.86 19.03 13.00
C VAL A 79 3.28 19.53 11.62
N THR A 80 3.73 18.63 10.76
CA THR A 80 4.29 18.93 9.43
C THR A 80 3.26 19.05 8.32
N THR A 81 3.61 19.77 7.25
CA THR A 81 2.81 19.80 6.00
C THR A 81 2.65 18.41 5.37
N ASP A 82 3.65 17.54 5.57
CA ASP A 82 3.68 16.13 5.13
C ASP A 82 2.46 15.33 5.59
N THR A 83 1.91 15.62 6.77
CA THR A 83 0.77 14.87 7.31
C THR A 83 -0.48 15.12 6.49
N ALA A 84 -0.74 16.37 6.13
CA ALA A 84 -1.89 16.75 5.30
C ALA A 84 -1.71 16.31 3.84
N VAL A 85 -0.48 16.30 3.31
CA VAL A 85 -0.18 15.71 1.99
C VAL A 85 -0.52 14.21 1.97
N HIS A 86 -0.13 13.46 2.99
CA HIS A 86 -0.42 12.03 3.09
C HIS A 86 -1.94 11.77 3.21
N LEU A 87 -2.64 12.52 4.06
CA LEU A 87 -4.10 12.43 4.17
C LEU A 87 -4.82 12.81 2.88
N TYR A 88 -4.34 13.83 2.15
CA TYR A 88 -4.89 14.19 0.85
C TYR A 88 -4.74 13.03 -0.14
N GLY A 89 -3.56 12.41 -0.21
CA GLY A 89 -3.32 11.20 -1.00
C GLY A 89 -4.33 10.10 -0.68
N LEU A 90 -4.46 9.71 0.59
CA LEU A 90 -5.43 8.70 1.05
C LEU A 90 -6.91 9.09 0.79
N ALA A 91 -7.26 10.37 0.91
CA ALA A 91 -8.64 10.82 0.71
C ALA A 91 -9.02 10.94 -0.78
N VAL A 92 -8.09 11.26 -1.68
CA VAL A 92 -8.31 11.15 -3.13
C VAL A 92 -8.33 9.69 -3.57
N ALA A 93 -7.40 8.89 -3.03
CA ALA A 93 -7.33 7.45 -3.22
C ALA A 93 -8.66 6.73 -2.98
N LYS A 94 -9.31 7.04 -1.85
CA LYS A 94 -10.68 6.63 -1.52
C LYS A 94 -11.66 6.84 -2.66
N CYS A 95 -11.73 8.09 -3.12
CA CYS A 95 -12.73 8.54 -4.08
C CYS A 95 -12.59 7.78 -5.39
N PHE A 96 -11.36 7.62 -5.87
CA PHE A 96 -11.11 6.92 -7.12
C PHE A 96 -11.48 5.45 -7.05
N ARG A 97 -11.18 4.67 -5.99
CA ARG A 97 -11.70 3.28 -5.95
C ARG A 97 -13.21 3.23 -6.12
N GLU A 98 -13.96 4.11 -5.45
CA GLU A 98 -15.43 4.10 -5.56
C GLU A 98 -15.92 4.50 -6.97
N ILE A 99 -15.19 5.40 -7.66
CA ILE A 99 -15.41 5.71 -9.08
C ILE A 99 -15.10 4.48 -9.94
N GLU A 100 -13.90 3.90 -9.80
CA GLU A 100 -13.38 2.81 -10.64
C GLU A 100 -14.24 1.53 -10.51
N CYS A 101 -14.78 1.21 -9.33
CA CYS A 101 -15.77 0.13 -9.17
C CYS A 101 -17.07 0.39 -9.97
N ARG A 102 -17.52 1.65 -10.07
CA ARG A 102 -18.68 2.03 -10.91
C ARG A 102 -18.33 2.01 -12.40
N GLN A 103 -17.10 2.39 -12.75
CA GLN A 103 -16.57 2.32 -14.11
C GLN A 103 -16.40 0.87 -14.58
N ALA A 104 -16.07 -0.08 -13.68
CA ALA A 104 -16.04 -1.51 -13.99
C ALA A 104 -17.40 -2.04 -14.44
N GLN A 105 -18.47 -1.66 -13.72
CA GLN A 105 -19.84 -2.03 -14.08
C GLN A 105 -20.33 -1.37 -15.37
N ARG A 106 -19.86 -0.14 -15.67
CA ARG A 106 -20.08 0.54 -16.97
C ARG A 106 -19.33 -0.20 -18.10
N LEU A 107 -18.05 -0.54 -17.91
CA LEU A 107 -17.21 -1.24 -18.90
C LEU A 107 -17.77 -2.63 -19.23
N ALA A 108 -18.24 -3.39 -18.23
CA ALA A 108 -18.86 -4.70 -18.44
C ALA A 108 -20.06 -4.65 -19.38
N ARG A 109 -20.92 -3.62 -19.23
CA ARG A 109 -22.07 -3.38 -20.11
C ARG A 109 -21.60 -3.01 -21.51
N PHE A 110 -20.76 -1.97 -21.61
CA PHE A 110 -20.19 -1.50 -22.88
C PHE A 110 -19.56 -2.62 -23.72
N GLN A 111 -18.77 -3.51 -23.12
CA GLN A 111 -18.18 -4.64 -23.84
C GLN A 111 -19.22 -5.68 -24.30
N ALA A 112 -20.30 -5.88 -23.53
CA ALA A 112 -21.41 -6.76 -23.92
C ALA A 112 -22.30 -6.12 -24.99
N ASP A 113 -22.47 -4.80 -24.97
CA ASP A 113 -23.19 -4.02 -25.98
C ASP A 113 -22.44 -4.02 -27.32
N LEU A 114 -21.12 -3.77 -27.30
CA LEU A 114 -20.24 -3.94 -28.47
C LEU A 114 -20.27 -5.38 -29.02
N TRP A 115 -20.21 -6.40 -28.14
CA TRP A 115 -20.32 -7.79 -28.57
C TRP A 115 -21.66 -8.04 -29.28
N ARG A 116 -22.78 -7.57 -28.73
CA ARG A 116 -24.10 -7.71 -29.36
C ARG A 116 -24.19 -7.00 -30.71
N ALA A 117 -23.56 -5.83 -30.86
CA ALA A 117 -23.54 -5.07 -32.11
C ALA A 117 -22.64 -5.66 -33.23
N VAL A 118 -21.52 -6.31 -32.88
CA VAL A 118 -20.56 -6.87 -33.86
C VAL A 118 -20.76 -8.37 -34.10
N ALA A 119 -21.01 -9.14 -33.04
CA ALA A 119 -21.08 -10.60 -33.10
C ALA A 119 -22.52 -11.11 -33.26
N ASP A 120 -23.44 -10.67 -32.42
CA ASP A 120 -24.81 -11.22 -32.38
C ASP A 120 -25.75 -10.56 -33.42
N GLY A 121 -25.47 -9.33 -33.83
CA GLY A 121 -26.26 -8.60 -34.83
C GLY A 121 -27.62 -8.13 -34.31
N LEU A 122 -27.74 -7.87 -33.01
CA LEU A 122 -28.96 -7.34 -32.40
C LEU A 122 -28.94 -5.81 -32.44
N PRO A 123 -30.08 -5.13 -32.72
CA PRO A 123 -30.14 -3.67 -32.73
C PRO A 123 -29.96 -3.09 -31.31
N PRO A 124 -29.48 -1.85 -31.18
CA PRO A 124 -29.42 -1.16 -29.90
C PRO A 124 -30.81 -0.65 -29.49
N HIS A 125 -31.31 -1.17 -28.37
CA HIS A 125 -32.46 -0.68 -27.58
C HIS A 125 -33.85 -0.62 -28.27
N ASP A 126 -34.91 -0.60 -27.45
CA ASP A 126 -36.29 -0.36 -27.88
C ASP A 126 -36.52 1.13 -28.20
N ASP A 127 -36.17 1.55 -29.41
CA ASP A 127 -36.58 2.83 -30.00
C ASP A 127 -37.97 2.71 -30.63
N ASP A 128 -38.94 3.49 -30.15
CA ASP A 128 -40.38 3.49 -30.52
C ASP A 128 -40.68 3.73 -32.04
N ASN A 129 -39.65 3.95 -32.87
CA ASN A 129 -39.76 4.31 -34.28
C ASN A 129 -39.46 3.17 -35.29
N GLY A 130 -38.98 2.01 -34.83
CA GLY A 130 -39.11 0.72 -35.52
C GLY A 130 -37.94 0.18 -36.37
N GLU A 131 -37.73 -1.13 -36.26
CA GLU A 131 -37.02 -2.07 -37.16
C GLU A 131 -35.81 -1.52 -37.97
N THR A 132 -34.77 -1.03 -37.29
CA THR A 132 -33.42 -0.98 -37.89
C THR A 132 -32.89 -2.40 -38.09
N ALA A 133 -32.63 -2.79 -39.34
CA ALA A 133 -32.09 -4.10 -39.68
C ALA A 133 -30.63 -4.28 -39.19
N PRO A 134 -30.19 -5.51 -38.85
CA PRO A 134 -28.81 -5.78 -38.45
C PRO A 134 -27.78 -5.35 -39.49
N ILE A 135 -26.69 -4.70 -39.05
CA ILE A 135 -25.57 -4.36 -39.94
C ILE A 135 -24.78 -5.64 -40.25
N ALA A 136 -24.79 -6.04 -41.53
CA ALA A 136 -24.09 -7.21 -42.03
C ALA A 136 -22.61 -6.90 -42.29
N TRP A 137 -21.81 -6.78 -41.22
CA TRP A 137 -20.37 -6.55 -41.31
C TRP A 137 -19.64 -7.63 -42.13
N PRO A 138 -18.68 -7.29 -43.02
CA PRO A 138 -17.88 -8.27 -43.75
C PRO A 138 -17.10 -9.19 -42.81
N ASP A 139 -16.99 -10.48 -43.16
CA ASP A 139 -16.55 -11.54 -42.23
C ASP A 139 -15.20 -11.28 -41.55
N GLU A 140 -14.21 -10.76 -42.27
CA GLU A 140 -12.84 -10.63 -41.78
C GLU A 140 -12.62 -9.41 -40.84
N PRO A 141 -13.03 -8.17 -41.17
CA PRO A 141 -13.03 -7.07 -40.20
C PRO A 141 -13.92 -7.32 -39.00
N ARG A 142 -15.04 -8.03 -39.20
CA ARG A 142 -15.94 -8.49 -38.12
C ARG A 142 -15.25 -9.48 -37.20
N ALA A 143 -14.51 -10.45 -37.74
CA ALA A 143 -13.71 -11.39 -36.96
C ALA A 143 -12.63 -10.65 -36.15
N HIS A 144 -11.86 -9.76 -36.79
CA HIS A 144 -10.80 -8.98 -36.12
C HIS A 144 -11.35 -8.07 -35.00
N ALA A 145 -12.47 -7.38 -35.24
CA ALA A 145 -13.17 -6.60 -34.22
C ALA A 145 -13.77 -7.49 -33.09
N ALA A 146 -14.32 -8.65 -33.42
CA ALA A 146 -14.80 -9.61 -32.43
C ALA A 146 -13.65 -10.22 -31.60
N THR A 147 -12.45 -10.42 -32.17
CA THR A 147 -11.26 -10.86 -31.43
C THR A 147 -10.83 -9.80 -30.41
N MET A 148 -10.84 -8.51 -30.77
CA MET A 148 -10.61 -7.40 -29.82
C MET A 148 -11.60 -7.45 -28.65
N ILE A 149 -12.91 -7.54 -28.94
CA ILE A 149 -13.96 -7.55 -27.90
C ILE A 149 -13.85 -8.81 -27.03
N ALA A 150 -13.64 -9.99 -27.62
CA ALA A 150 -13.53 -11.26 -26.90
C ALA A 150 -12.30 -11.30 -25.97
N VAL A 151 -11.16 -10.76 -26.40
CA VAL A 151 -9.96 -10.60 -25.54
C VAL A 151 -10.28 -9.67 -24.37
N ALA A 152 -10.89 -8.50 -24.61
CA ALA A 152 -11.24 -7.56 -23.56
C ALA A 152 -12.26 -8.12 -22.56
N GLN A 153 -13.25 -8.89 -23.04
CA GLN A 153 -14.20 -9.62 -22.18
C GLN A 153 -13.47 -10.65 -21.31
N LYS A 154 -12.59 -11.48 -21.90
CA LYS A 154 -11.80 -12.49 -21.16
C LYS A 154 -10.77 -11.90 -20.19
N LEU A 155 -10.35 -10.64 -20.40
CA LEU A 155 -9.50 -9.91 -19.46
C LEU A 155 -10.29 -9.35 -18.27
N LEU A 156 -11.57 -9.02 -18.46
CA LEU A 156 -12.49 -8.55 -17.42
C LEU A 156 -13.06 -9.71 -16.59
N ASP A 157 -13.57 -10.73 -17.26
CA ASP A 157 -14.15 -11.96 -16.71
C ASP A 157 -13.54 -13.18 -17.42
N PRO A 158 -12.63 -13.94 -16.76
CA PRO A 158 -12.02 -15.13 -17.33
C PRO A 158 -13.00 -16.23 -17.73
N ASP A 159 -14.20 -16.29 -17.13
CA ASP A 159 -15.21 -17.32 -17.42
C ASP A 159 -16.21 -16.89 -18.52
N TRP A 160 -16.21 -15.61 -18.93
CA TRP A 160 -17.13 -15.04 -19.93
C TRP A 160 -17.30 -15.89 -21.20
N ALA A 161 -18.53 -16.02 -21.69
CA ALA A 161 -18.83 -16.70 -22.95
C ALA A 161 -20.03 -16.06 -23.68
N PRO A 162 -20.11 -16.13 -25.03
CA PRO A 162 -21.24 -15.58 -25.78
C PRO A 162 -22.59 -16.25 -25.46
N GLU A 163 -23.63 -15.45 -25.25
CA GLU A 163 -24.97 -15.91 -24.88
C GLU A 163 -25.77 -16.46 -26.07
N THR A 164 -25.53 -15.97 -27.30
CA THR A 164 -26.26 -16.42 -28.51
C THR A 164 -25.52 -17.52 -29.26
N ASP A 165 -26.24 -18.30 -30.08
CA ASP A 165 -25.62 -19.30 -30.94
C ASP A 165 -24.81 -18.68 -32.10
N ALA A 166 -25.17 -17.48 -32.55
CA ALA A 166 -24.40 -16.73 -33.55
C ALA A 166 -23.05 -16.29 -32.97
N GLY A 167 -23.07 -15.66 -31.80
CA GLY A 167 -21.87 -15.28 -31.05
C GLY A 167 -21.00 -16.48 -30.69
N ARG A 168 -21.59 -17.60 -30.24
CA ARG A 168 -20.84 -18.85 -30.00
C ARG A 168 -20.16 -19.39 -31.26
N SER A 169 -20.82 -19.30 -32.41
CA SER A 169 -20.27 -19.75 -33.70
C SER A 169 -19.09 -18.86 -34.13
N LEU A 170 -19.23 -17.53 -34.02
CA LEU A 170 -18.15 -16.57 -34.33
C LEU A 170 -16.97 -16.71 -33.35
N TYR A 171 -17.22 -16.76 -32.05
CA TYR A 171 -16.17 -16.98 -31.04
C TYR A 171 -15.37 -18.26 -31.33
N LYS A 172 -16.06 -19.34 -31.75
CA LYS A 172 -15.40 -20.60 -32.10
C LYS A 172 -14.47 -20.49 -33.33
N SER A 173 -14.72 -19.58 -34.27
CA SER A 173 -13.80 -19.37 -35.41
C SER A 173 -12.57 -18.53 -35.03
N ILE A 174 -12.70 -17.60 -34.08
CA ILE A 174 -11.62 -16.69 -33.63
C ILE A 174 -10.86 -17.16 -32.38
N ALA A 175 -11.32 -18.22 -31.69
CA ALA A 175 -10.79 -18.62 -30.38
C ALA A 175 -9.26 -18.80 -30.34
N ALA A 176 -8.64 -19.30 -31.41
CA ALA A 176 -7.19 -19.47 -31.48
C ALA A 176 -6.41 -18.14 -31.50
N GLU A 177 -7.03 -17.05 -31.99
CA GLU A 177 -6.46 -15.70 -31.98
C GLU A 177 -6.66 -15.05 -30.61
N VAL A 178 -7.83 -15.24 -30.01
CA VAL A 178 -8.15 -14.81 -28.63
C VAL A 178 -7.18 -15.45 -27.63
N ASP A 179 -7.01 -16.78 -27.69
CA ASP A 179 -6.05 -17.53 -26.87
C ASP A 179 -4.60 -17.06 -27.10
N ALA A 180 -4.23 -16.77 -28.36
CA ALA A 180 -2.90 -16.28 -28.69
C ALA A 180 -2.62 -14.87 -28.14
N GLU A 181 -3.62 -13.98 -28.12
CA GLU A 181 -3.50 -12.63 -27.55
C GLU A 181 -3.53 -12.65 -26.02
N LEU A 182 -4.41 -13.45 -25.40
CA LEU A 182 -4.39 -13.71 -23.95
C LEU A 182 -3.06 -14.34 -23.49
N ALA A 183 -2.42 -15.14 -24.34
CA ALA A 183 -1.08 -15.64 -24.05
C ALA A 183 0.00 -14.54 -24.09
N ARG A 184 -0.19 -13.43 -24.82
CA ARG A 184 0.69 -12.24 -24.78
C ARG A 184 0.46 -11.44 -23.50
N THR A 185 -0.80 -11.19 -23.14
CA THR A 185 -1.15 -10.47 -21.90
C THR A 185 -0.62 -11.22 -20.66
N ALA A 186 -0.74 -12.55 -20.64
CA ALA A 186 -0.21 -13.41 -19.57
C ALA A 186 1.33 -13.47 -19.51
N ARG A 187 2.04 -13.23 -20.63
CA ARG A 187 3.51 -13.09 -20.64
C ARG A 187 3.96 -11.72 -20.12
N GLY A 188 3.18 -10.67 -20.35
CA GLY A 188 3.53 -9.32 -19.90
C GLY A 188 4.80 -8.75 -20.54
N HIS A 189 5.17 -9.18 -21.76
CA HIS A 189 6.38 -8.76 -22.46
C HIS A 189 6.11 -7.62 -23.46
N VAL A 190 7.16 -7.07 -24.07
CA VAL A 190 7.05 -6.21 -25.26
C VAL A 190 7.12 -7.10 -26.50
N GLU A 191 6.01 -7.26 -27.23
CA GLU A 191 5.93 -8.15 -28.39
C GLU A 191 4.92 -7.69 -29.46
N LEU A 192 4.98 -8.28 -30.66
CA LEU A 192 4.13 -7.93 -31.79
C LEU A 192 2.69 -8.47 -31.61
N SER A 193 1.72 -7.55 -31.65
CA SER A 193 0.30 -7.87 -31.80
C SER A 193 -0.09 -7.80 -33.29
N PRO A 194 -0.54 -8.89 -33.91
CA PRO A 194 -1.26 -8.83 -35.19
C PRO A 194 -2.57 -8.05 -35.05
N LEU A 195 -3.21 -8.14 -33.88
CA LEU A 195 -4.52 -7.56 -33.60
C LEU A 195 -4.48 -6.02 -33.53
N LEU A 196 -3.39 -5.45 -33.00
CA LEU A 196 -3.17 -3.99 -32.99
C LEU A 196 -2.40 -3.48 -34.21
N GLY A 197 -1.91 -4.36 -35.09
CA GLY A 197 -1.03 -4.00 -36.21
C GLY A 197 0.36 -3.45 -35.81
N GLN A 198 0.77 -3.62 -34.53
CA GLN A 198 2.03 -3.08 -34.00
C GLN A 198 2.52 -3.77 -32.71
N THR A 199 3.70 -3.35 -32.22
CA THR A 199 4.30 -3.86 -30.98
C THR A 199 3.65 -3.27 -29.73
N GLY A 200 3.00 -4.12 -28.93
CA GLY A 200 2.44 -3.76 -27.63
C GLY A 200 3.44 -3.95 -26.48
N ASP A 201 3.29 -3.16 -25.41
CA ASP A 201 3.93 -3.44 -24.12
C ASP A 201 2.90 -4.07 -23.17
N TYR A 202 2.82 -5.39 -23.16
CA TYR A 202 1.86 -6.13 -22.34
C TYR A 202 2.18 -6.05 -20.84
N SER A 203 3.39 -5.62 -20.44
CA SER A 203 3.70 -5.35 -19.03
C SER A 203 2.81 -4.24 -18.44
N GLN A 204 2.21 -3.41 -19.31
CA GLN A 204 1.27 -2.37 -18.90
C GLN A 204 -0.05 -2.92 -18.34
N LEU A 205 -0.43 -4.15 -18.68
CA LEU A 205 -1.68 -4.79 -18.27
C LEU A 205 -1.57 -5.49 -16.91
N ALA A 206 -0.39 -5.50 -16.28
CA ALA A 206 -0.20 -6.00 -14.92
C ALA A 206 -0.86 -5.04 -13.90
N PRO A 207 -1.83 -5.51 -13.08
CA PRO A 207 -2.45 -4.71 -12.02
C PRO A 207 -1.43 -4.21 -11.00
N ARG A 208 -1.60 -2.96 -10.58
CA ARG A 208 -0.67 -2.20 -9.73
C ARG A 208 -1.42 -1.15 -8.91
N GLY A 209 -0.80 -0.62 -7.85
CA GLY A 209 -1.56 0.06 -6.80
C GLY A 209 -2.60 -0.88 -6.17
N PHE A 210 -3.75 -0.34 -5.78
CA PHE A 210 -4.89 -1.12 -5.24
C PHE A 210 -5.40 -2.25 -6.13
N TYR A 211 -5.33 -2.14 -7.46
CA TYR A 211 -5.83 -3.20 -8.35
C TYR A 211 -5.10 -4.52 -8.14
N ALA A 212 -3.91 -4.52 -7.53
CA ALA A 212 -3.19 -5.75 -7.21
C ALA A 212 -3.79 -6.54 -6.02
N GLY A 213 -4.79 -6.00 -5.30
CA GLY A 213 -5.36 -6.59 -4.08
C GLY A 213 -6.85 -6.95 -4.14
N ASP A 214 -7.52 -6.77 -5.27
CA ASP A 214 -8.97 -6.98 -5.44
C ASP A 214 -9.25 -7.59 -6.82
N ASP A 215 -9.92 -8.75 -6.89
CA ASP A 215 -10.04 -9.54 -8.12
C ASP A 215 -10.99 -8.92 -9.17
N GLU A 216 -12.06 -8.22 -8.76
CA GLU A 216 -12.96 -7.50 -9.69
C GLU A 216 -12.19 -6.35 -10.36
N LEU A 217 -11.44 -5.61 -9.53
CA LEU A 217 -10.59 -4.51 -9.97
C LEU A 217 -9.39 -5.01 -10.81
N GLN A 218 -8.79 -6.16 -10.52
CA GLN A 218 -7.77 -6.78 -11.38
C GLN A 218 -8.27 -7.03 -12.81
N GLY A 219 -9.49 -7.56 -12.96
CA GLY A 219 -10.10 -7.80 -14.28
C GLY A 219 -10.35 -6.49 -15.03
N TYR A 220 -10.97 -5.54 -14.34
CA TYR A 220 -11.22 -4.20 -14.89
C TYR A 220 -9.94 -3.49 -15.34
N PHE A 221 -8.86 -3.53 -14.53
CA PHE A 221 -7.56 -2.95 -14.87
C PHE A 221 -7.06 -3.49 -16.22
N ARG A 222 -7.07 -4.82 -16.39
CA ARG A 222 -6.56 -5.48 -17.60
C ARG A 222 -7.36 -5.07 -18.83
N ALA A 223 -8.70 -5.03 -18.72
CA ALA A 223 -9.59 -4.64 -19.81
C ALA A 223 -9.48 -3.14 -20.16
N ARG A 224 -9.53 -2.23 -19.17
CA ARG A 224 -9.36 -0.76 -19.39
C ARG A 224 -7.97 -0.43 -19.94
N ALA A 225 -6.93 -1.15 -19.53
CA ALA A 225 -5.57 -1.00 -20.04
C ALA A 225 -5.38 -1.57 -21.46
N PHE A 226 -6.10 -2.64 -21.83
CA PHE A 226 -6.12 -3.22 -23.19
C PHE A 226 -6.83 -2.29 -24.18
N TRP A 227 -8.01 -1.77 -23.87
CA TRP A 227 -8.71 -0.79 -24.72
C TRP A 227 -7.97 0.55 -24.89
N ALA A 228 -6.99 0.81 -24.01
CA ALA A 228 -6.08 1.94 -24.10
C ALA A 228 -4.81 1.67 -24.91
N MET A 229 -4.58 0.43 -25.38
CA MET A 229 -3.49 0.15 -26.32
C MET A 229 -3.84 0.76 -27.69
N PRO A 230 -2.90 1.46 -28.36
CA PRO A 230 -3.16 2.01 -29.68
C PRO A 230 -3.22 0.91 -30.74
N MET A 231 -4.15 1.05 -31.68
CA MET A 231 -4.18 0.35 -32.96
C MET A 231 -3.40 1.17 -34.00
N ASN A 232 -2.60 0.50 -34.83
CA ASN A 232 -1.87 1.11 -35.94
C ASN A 232 -2.76 1.12 -37.20
N LEU A 233 -3.39 2.24 -37.50
CA LEU A 233 -4.33 2.37 -38.63
C LEU A 233 -3.63 2.52 -39.98
N ASP A 234 -2.29 2.53 -40.03
CA ASP A 234 -1.54 2.36 -41.29
C ASP A 234 -1.56 0.90 -41.78
N ASP A 235 -1.99 -0.05 -40.94
CA ASP A 235 -2.37 -1.40 -41.34
C ASP A 235 -3.84 -1.45 -41.82
N ASP A 236 -4.13 -2.23 -42.86
CA ASP A 236 -5.47 -2.31 -43.47
C ASP A 236 -6.48 -3.08 -42.59
N HIS A 237 -6.05 -4.13 -41.91
CA HIS A 237 -6.92 -4.93 -41.04
C HIS A 237 -7.28 -4.14 -39.78
N ALA A 238 -6.29 -3.51 -39.14
CA ALA A 238 -6.49 -2.68 -37.97
C ALA A 238 -7.39 -1.46 -38.25
N LEU A 239 -7.22 -0.77 -39.39
CA LEU A 239 -8.10 0.35 -39.77
C LEU A 239 -9.55 -0.12 -40.03
N ARG A 240 -9.74 -1.23 -40.74
CA ARG A 240 -11.09 -1.75 -41.04
C ARG A 240 -11.80 -2.26 -39.77
N ALA A 241 -11.08 -2.92 -38.87
CA ALA A 241 -11.60 -3.31 -37.55
C ALA A 241 -11.91 -2.10 -36.66
N ALA A 242 -11.06 -1.06 -36.69
CA ALA A 242 -11.29 0.18 -35.93
C ALA A 242 -12.57 0.92 -36.38
N LEU A 243 -12.87 0.94 -37.68
CA LEU A 243 -14.12 1.49 -38.21
C LEU A 243 -15.37 0.70 -37.77
N VAL A 244 -15.29 -0.64 -37.74
CA VAL A 244 -16.36 -1.50 -37.20
C VAL A 244 -16.59 -1.21 -35.71
N LEU A 245 -15.52 -1.12 -34.92
CA LEU A 245 -15.60 -0.83 -33.48
C LEU A 245 -16.17 0.58 -33.20
N ALA A 246 -15.74 1.60 -33.95
CA ALA A 246 -16.23 2.97 -33.80
C ALA A 246 -17.73 3.08 -34.10
N ALA A 247 -18.19 2.43 -35.18
CA ALA A 247 -19.60 2.44 -35.55
C ALA A 247 -20.46 1.65 -34.57
N ALA A 248 -19.95 0.54 -34.04
CA ALA A 248 -20.62 -0.23 -32.97
C ALA A 248 -20.70 0.55 -31.64
N GLU A 249 -19.67 1.35 -31.30
CA GLU A 249 -19.65 2.25 -30.14
C GLU A 249 -20.70 3.35 -30.27
N GLN A 250 -20.75 4.06 -31.40
CA GLN A 250 -21.68 5.18 -31.62
C GLN A 250 -23.15 4.76 -31.69
N LEU A 251 -23.44 3.50 -32.03
CA LEU A 251 -24.79 2.95 -31.99
C LEU A 251 -25.29 2.68 -30.56
N GLN A 252 -24.42 2.74 -29.53
CA GLN A 252 -24.85 2.77 -28.14
C GLN A 252 -25.05 4.22 -27.67
N SER A 253 -25.94 4.43 -26.70
CA SER A 253 -26.24 5.77 -26.20
C SER A 253 -25.01 6.49 -25.63
N ALA A 254 -24.90 7.79 -25.91
CA ALA A 254 -23.72 8.60 -25.64
C ALA A 254 -23.17 8.42 -24.21
N ASP A 255 -21.90 8.03 -24.12
CA ASP A 255 -21.28 7.56 -22.88
C ASP A 255 -20.76 8.71 -22.01
N GLU A 256 -21.43 8.90 -20.87
CA GLU A 256 -21.10 9.88 -19.81
C GLU A 256 -19.64 9.78 -19.29
N SER A 257 -18.98 8.64 -19.45
CA SER A 257 -17.66 8.39 -18.84
C SER A 257 -16.49 9.17 -19.45
N SER A 258 -16.59 9.59 -20.72
CA SER A 258 -15.44 10.19 -21.42
C SER A 258 -15.20 11.67 -21.04
N ASP A 259 -16.26 12.43 -20.76
CA ASP A 259 -16.17 13.80 -20.24
C ASP A 259 -15.58 13.80 -18.81
N PHE A 260 -15.90 12.78 -18.01
CA PHE A 260 -15.42 12.64 -16.63
C PHE A 260 -13.89 12.43 -16.55
N GLU A 261 -13.34 11.45 -17.29
CA GLU A 261 -11.88 11.20 -17.31
C GLU A 261 -11.13 12.47 -17.75
N GLN A 262 -11.65 13.18 -18.76
CA GLN A 262 -11.07 14.42 -19.26
C GLN A 262 -11.13 15.58 -18.25
N HIS A 263 -12.26 15.76 -17.56
CA HIS A 263 -12.45 16.85 -16.58
C HIS A 263 -11.68 16.65 -15.26
N LEU A 264 -11.38 15.39 -14.88
CA LEU A 264 -10.69 15.10 -13.62
C LEU A 264 -9.20 14.81 -13.76
N VAL A 265 -8.78 14.18 -14.86
CA VAL A 265 -7.40 13.68 -15.07
C VAL A 265 -6.66 14.44 -16.18
N GLY A 266 -7.32 14.66 -17.33
CA GLY A 266 -6.80 15.44 -18.46
C GLY A 266 -7.21 14.89 -19.84
N PRO A 267 -6.95 15.63 -20.94
CA PRO A 267 -7.36 15.24 -22.28
C PRO A 267 -6.69 13.94 -22.76
N SER A 268 -7.33 13.24 -23.68
CA SER A 268 -6.82 11.96 -24.23
C SER A 268 -5.45 12.10 -24.92
N CYS A 269 -4.58 11.10 -24.74
CA CYS A 269 -3.24 11.05 -25.33
C CYS A 269 -3.20 10.57 -26.78
N TYR A 270 -4.29 9.96 -27.24
CA TYR A 270 -4.56 9.57 -28.63
C TYR A 270 -6.01 9.93 -28.99
N PRO A 271 -6.35 10.05 -30.28
CA PRO A 271 -7.73 10.09 -30.73
C PRO A 271 -8.51 8.83 -30.27
N SER A 272 -9.78 9.01 -29.90
CA SER A 272 -10.71 7.89 -29.71
C SER A 272 -11.14 7.33 -31.07
N LEU A 273 -11.63 6.09 -31.12
CA LEU A 273 -12.17 5.53 -32.38
C LEU A 273 -13.41 6.29 -32.87
N SER A 274 -14.26 6.79 -31.97
CA SER A 274 -15.28 7.79 -32.30
C SER A 274 -14.68 9.06 -32.97
N THR A 275 -13.58 9.61 -32.45
CA THR A 275 -12.88 10.76 -33.08
C THR A 275 -12.40 10.44 -34.49
N VAL A 276 -11.86 9.24 -34.71
CA VAL A 276 -11.44 8.75 -36.03
C VAL A 276 -12.61 8.70 -37.00
N LEU A 277 -13.75 8.13 -36.59
CA LEU A 277 -14.94 7.99 -37.41
C LEU A 277 -15.55 9.37 -37.76
N HIS A 278 -15.66 10.27 -36.79
CA HIS A 278 -16.05 11.67 -37.03
C HIS A 278 -15.09 12.39 -37.99
N THR A 279 -13.78 12.23 -37.82
CA THR A 279 -12.79 12.85 -38.74
C THR A 279 -12.94 12.32 -40.17
N VAL A 280 -13.20 11.02 -40.34
CA VAL A 280 -13.42 10.39 -41.65
C VAL A 280 -14.68 10.92 -42.33
N TRP A 281 -15.77 11.17 -41.58
CA TRP A 281 -17.01 11.72 -42.14
C TRP A 281 -16.97 13.23 -42.40
N ASP A 282 -16.45 14.02 -41.46
CA ASP A 282 -16.57 15.47 -41.49
C ASP A 282 -15.32 16.15 -42.12
N GLY A 283 -14.19 15.43 -42.21
CA GLY A 283 -12.92 15.86 -42.84
C GLY A 283 -12.93 15.85 -44.39
N GLY A 284 -14.06 16.18 -45.01
CA GLY A 284 -14.16 16.50 -46.44
C GLY A 284 -14.09 15.35 -47.45
N ILE A 285 -13.83 14.10 -47.04
CA ILE A 285 -13.90 12.93 -47.95
C ILE A 285 -15.34 12.73 -48.45
N PHE A 286 -16.29 12.80 -47.52
CA PHE A 286 -17.71 12.60 -47.79
C PHE A 286 -18.43 13.94 -47.69
N GLY A 287 -19.14 14.31 -48.76
CA GLY A 287 -19.92 15.55 -48.79
C GLY A 287 -21.08 15.50 -47.79
N SER A 288 -21.73 16.64 -47.54
CA SER A 288 -22.87 16.77 -46.63
C SER A 288 -24.15 16.08 -47.16
N GLN A 289 -24.12 14.75 -47.22
CA GLN A 289 -25.18 13.83 -47.62
C GLN A 289 -25.81 13.21 -46.36
N GLY A 290 -27.05 12.72 -46.49
CA GLY A 290 -27.80 12.13 -45.36
C GLY A 290 -27.25 10.78 -44.88
N GLU A 291 -27.74 10.33 -43.73
CA GLU A 291 -27.28 9.13 -43.00
C GLU A 291 -27.12 7.88 -43.87
N ALA A 292 -28.07 7.61 -44.77
CA ALA A 292 -28.03 6.45 -45.67
C ALA A 292 -26.81 6.45 -46.63
N ALA A 293 -26.27 7.63 -46.98
CA ALA A 293 -25.01 7.72 -47.73
C ALA A 293 -23.83 7.35 -46.83
N ARG A 294 -23.74 7.97 -45.64
CA ARG A 294 -22.70 7.70 -44.64
C ARG A 294 -22.58 6.22 -44.28
N SER A 295 -23.71 5.50 -44.17
CA SER A 295 -23.72 4.05 -43.96
C SER A 295 -23.15 3.25 -45.15
N SER A 296 -23.51 3.62 -46.39
CA SER A 296 -22.98 2.95 -47.58
C SER A 296 -21.50 3.23 -47.80
N GLU A 297 -21.04 4.43 -47.45
CA GLU A 297 -19.64 4.87 -47.58
C GLU A 297 -18.75 4.23 -46.51
N LEU A 298 -19.24 4.11 -45.26
CA LEU A 298 -18.61 3.34 -44.19
C LEU A 298 -18.46 1.86 -44.57
N MET A 299 -19.50 1.24 -45.15
CA MET A 299 -19.40 -0.16 -45.61
C MET A 299 -18.35 -0.32 -46.70
N GLY A 300 -18.25 0.62 -47.65
CA GLY A 300 -17.18 0.62 -48.65
C GLY A 300 -15.77 0.70 -48.04
N LEU A 301 -15.58 1.53 -47.00
CA LEU A 301 -14.31 1.59 -46.24
C LEU A 301 -14.01 0.26 -45.53
N VAL A 302 -15.00 -0.36 -44.88
CA VAL A 302 -14.83 -1.66 -44.19
C VAL A 302 -14.61 -2.81 -45.19
N GLU A 303 -15.13 -2.72 -46.42
CA GLU A 303 -14.80 -3.62 -47.54
C GLU A 303 -13.39 -3.37 -48.13
N GLY A 304 -12.75 -2.25 -47.80
CA GLY A 304 -11.37 -1.90 -48.19
C GLY A 304 -11.24 -0.88 -49.33
N HIS A 305 -12.34 -0.25 -49.74
CA HIS A 305 -12.34 0.82 -50.74
C HIS A 305 -12.07 2.19 -50.07
N GLY A 306 -11.18 3.02 -50.63
CA GLY A 306 -10.96 4.39 -50.14
C GLY A 306 -10.07 4.54 -48.90
N LEU A 307 -9.35 3.48 -48.49
CA LEU A 307 -8.50 3.51 -47.29
C LEU A 307 -7.33 4.51 -47.36
N ALA A 308 -6.81 4.78 -48.55
CA ALA A 308 -5.70 5.73 -48.72
C ALA A 308 -6.18 7.18 -48.49
N GLU A 309 -7.36 7.49 -49.00
CA GLU A 309 -8.07 8.76 -48.83
C GLU A 309 -8.47 8.95 -47.35
N ALA A 310 -8.99 7.91 -46.69
CA ALA A 310 -9.26 7.91 -45.25
C ALA A 310 -8.00 8.21 -44.42
N ARG A 311 -6.87 7.55 -44.71
CA ARG A 311 -5.59 7.83 -44.05
C ARG A 311 -5.06 9.24 -44.34
N ALA A 312 -5.33 9.82 -45.51
CA ALA A 312 -4.95 11.18 -45.84
C ALA A 312 -5.72 12.20 -44.97
N ALA A 313 -7.04 12.11 -44.89
CA ALA A 313 -7.82 13.00 -44.01
C ALA A 313 -7.45 12.82 -42.53
N LEU A 314 -7.17 11.59 -42.07
CA LEU A 314 -6.68 11.30 -40.71
C LEU A 314 -5.22 11.75 -40.46
N ARG A 315 -4.48 12.18 -41.48
CA ARG A 315 -3.16 12.85 -41.37
C ARG A 315 -3.26 14.37 -41.39
N GLU A 316 -4.30 14.91 -42.02
CA GLU A 316 -4.57 16.33 -42.20
C GLU A 316 -5.45 16.94 -41.09
N HIS A 317 -6.55 16.27 -40.74
CA HIS A 317 -7.63 16.81 -39.89
C HIS A 317 -7.61 16.29 -38.45
N THR A 318 -6.95 15.17 -38.17
CA THR A 318 -6.77 14.68 -36.79
C THR A 318 -5.57 15.39 -36.16
N ASP A 319 -5.83 16.34 -35.26
CA ASP A 319 -4.77 17.05 -34.53
C ASP A 319 -3.99 16.08 -33.63
N ARG A 320 -2.65 16.12 -33.69
CA ARG A 320 -1.75 15.14 -33.04
C ARG A 320 -0.78 15.80 -32.07
N PRO A 321 -1.22 16.12 -30.83
CA PRO A 321 -0.30 16.49 -29.77
C PRO A 321 0.61 15.30 -29.46
N LEU A 322 1.91 15.43 -29.73
CA LEU A 322 2.92 14.41 -29.41
C LEU A 322 3.12 14.28 -27.90
N MET A 323 2.32 13.43 -27.27
CA MET A 323 2.36 13.15 -25.85
C MET A 323 2.97 11.78 -25.57
N PRO A 324 3.71 11.61 -24.45
CA PRO A 324 4.22 10.31 -24.05
C PRO A 324 3.06 9.44 -23.56
N THR A 325 2.53 8.59 -24.44
CA THR A 325 1.29 7.82 -24.24
C THR A 325 1.47 6.62 -23.31
N GLY A 326 1.93 6.88 -22.08
CA GLY A 326 2.39 5.85 -21.16
C GLY A 326 3.73 5.26 -21.60
N ALA A 327 4.82 5.88 -21.14
CA ALA A 327 6.06 5.17 -20.91
C ALA A 327 6.80 4.55 -22.13
N ASP A 328 6.71 5.11 -23.35
CA ASP A 328 7.76 4.85 -24.36
C ASP A 328 8.40 6.13 -24.90
N LEU A 329 9.58 6.43 -24.38
CA LEU A 329 10.43 7.51 -24.89
C LEU A 329 10.89 7.26 -26.33
N VAL A 330 11.07 6.00 -26.75
CA VAL A 330 11.59 5.65 -28.09
C VAL A 330 10.58 5.94 -29.19
N GLN A 331 9.28 5.71 -28.93
CA GLN A 331 8.21 6.14 -29.83
C GLN A 331 8.20 7.67 -29.98
N VAL A 332 8.16 8.42 -28.87
CA VAL A 332 8.15 9.88 -28.87
C VAL A 332 9.36 10.48 -29.59
N ILE A 333 10.54 9.86 -29.46
CA ILE A 333 11.77 10.23 -30.19
C ILE A 333 11.60 10.07 -31.70
N ARG A 334 11.06 8.93 -32.17
CA ARG A 334 10.85 8.69 -33.62
C ARG A 334 9.81 9.63 -34.21
N GLU A 335 8.71 9.86 -33.49
CA GLU A 335 7.59 10.68 -33.98
C GLU A 335 7.92 12.18 -34.00
N ASN A 336 8.73 12.66 -33.06
CA ASN A 336 9.28 14.03 -33.11
C ASN A 336 10.29 14.21 -34.26
N ALA A 337 11.08 13.16 -34.58
CA ALA A 337 12.00 13.19 -35.71
C ALA A 337 11.28 13.12 -37.07
N ALA A 338 10.06 12.57 -37.11
CA ALA A 338 9.27 12.40 -38.31
C ALA A 338 8.46 13.68 -38.68
N PRO A 339 8.43 14.07 -39.96
CA PRO A 339 7.40 14.93 -40.53
C PRO A 339 5.98 14.42 -40.20
N GLN A 340 5.00 15.31 -40.07
CA GLN A 340 3.64 14.95 -39.65
C GLN A 340 2.96 13.96 -40.61
N ASP A 341 3.19 14.13 -41.91
CA ASP A 341 2.79 13.22 -42.99
C ASP A 341 3.43 11.82 -42.90
N GLN A 342 4.48 11.64 -42.09
CA GLN A 342 5.26 10.41 -41.92
C GLN A 342 5.14 9.78 -40.51
N ARG A 343 4.41 10.41 -39.58
CA ARG A 343 4.10 9.81 -38.27
C ARG A 343 3.14 8.62 -38.42
N PRO A 344 3.25 7.56 -37.58
CA PRO A 344 2.28 6.48 -37.58
C PRO A 344 0.89 7.05 -37.25
N LEU A 345 -0.14 6.58 -37.96
CA LEU A 345 -1.53 6.89 -37.66
C LEU A 345 -2.03 5.90 -36.61
N VAL A 346 -2.26 6.38 -35.39
CA VAL A 346 -2.65 5.55 -34.23
C VAL A 346 -3.85 6.14 -33.49
N ALA A 347 -4.72 5.26 -33.00
CA ALA A 347 -5.88 5.60 -32.17
C ALA A 347 -6.21 4.45 -31.21
N SER A 348 -6.97 4.72 -30.16
CA SER A 348 -7.44 3.73 -29.18
C SER A 348 -8.96 3.80 -29.05
N LEU A 349 -9.63 2.71 -28.64
CA LEU A 349 -11.07 2.80 -28.33
C LEU A 349 -11.27 3.69 -27.09
N ARG A 350 -10.54 3.38 -26.00
CA ARG A 350 -10.53 4.17 -24.76
C ARG A 350 -9.11 4.64 -24.45
N PRO A 351 -8.61 5.71 -25.09
CA PRO A 351 -7.26 6.22 -24.86
C PRO A 351 -7.00 6.55 -23.38
N ARG A 352 -5.72 6.67 -23.00
CA ARG A 352 -5.34 7.17 -21.66
C ARG A 352 -5.44 8.70 -21.65
N SER A 353 -5.63 9.28 -20.47
CA SER A 353 -5.41 10.72 -20.29
C SER A 353 -3.92 11.06 -20.38
N ALA A 354 -3.57 12.14 -21.08
CA ALA A 354 -2.25 12.74 -21.06
C ALA A 354 -2.11 13.59 -19.79
N THR A 355 -1.61 13.00 -18.70
CA THR A 355 -1.45 13.72 -17.43
C THR A 355 -0.52 14.92 -17.63
N PRO A 356 -0.82 16.13 -17.11
CA PRO A 356 -0.07 17.33 -17.51
C PRO A 356 1.40 17.34 -17.07
N ASP A 357 1.76 16.57 -16.04
CA ASP A 357 3.15 16.32 -15.66
C ASP A 357 3.91 15.49 -16.71
N ALA A 358 3.26 14.53 -17.38
CA ALA A 358 3.86 13.78 -18.48
C ALA A 358 4.14 14.69 -19.68
N VAL A 359 3.28 15.70 -19.93
CA VAL A 359 3.52 16.75 -20.94
C VAL A 359 4.72 17.63 -20.57
N LEU A 360 4.89 17.97 -19.29
CA LEU A 360 6.06 18.71 -18.79
C LEU A 360 7.35 17.89 -18.86
N MET A 361 7.28 16.60 -18.54
CA MET A 361 8.39 15.66 -18.65
C MET A 361 8.84 15.47 -20.10
N ALA A 362 7.91 15.33 -21.07
CA ALA A 362 8.26 15.27 -22.49
C ALA A 362 8.99 16.53 -22.98
N ARG A 363 8.62 17.71 -22.46
CA ARG A 363 9.29 18.98 -22.77
C ARG A 363 10.67 19.16 -22.16
N THR A 364 10.99 18.43 -21.10
CA THR A 364 12.31 18.45 -20.48
C THR A 364 13.22 17.32 -20.96
N ALA A 365 12.71 16.45 -21.83
CA ALA A 365 13.45 15.40 -22.52
C ALA A 365 13.90 15.82 -23.95
N TRP A 366 14.49 14.88 -24.68
CA TRP A 366 14.74 14.99 -26.12
C TRP A 366 13.41 15.08 -26.89
N PRO A 367 13.27 15.93 -27.93
CA PRO A 367 14.30 16.72 -28.61
C PRO A 367 14.57 18.10 -28.01
N HIS A 368 13.76 18.54 -27.04
CA HIS A 368 13.81 19.90 -26.49
C HIS A 368 15.06 20.17 -25.65
N VAL A 369 15.62 19.13 -25.03
CA VAL A 369 16.92 19.13 -24.37
C VAL A 369 17.88 18.18 -25.12
N PRO A 370 19.14 18.58 -25.38
CA PRO A 370 20.12 17.70 -25.99
C PRO A 370 20.55 16.57 -25.04
N ASN A 371 21.07 15.49 -25.63
CA ASN A 371 21.35 14.20 -24.97
C ASN A 371 20.06 13.50 -24.49
N LEU A 372 20.00 12.17 -24.63
CA LEU A 372 18.87 11.41 -24.11
C LEU A 372 18.96 11.37 -22.59
N ARG A 373 18.00 12.00 -21.91
CA ARG A 373 17.83 11.93 -20.45
C ARG A 373 16.42 11.46 -20.09
N HIS A 374 16.29 10.93 -18.89
CA HIS A 374 15.00 10.60 -18.31
C HIS A 374 14.53 11.79 -17.46
N PRO A 375 13.37 12.39 -17.78
CA PRO A 375 12.77 13.41 -16.93
C PRO A 375 12.16 12.74 -15.68
N GLY A 376 12.26 13.43 -14.53
CA GLY A 376 11.80 12.95 -13.23
C GLY A 376 11.08 14.02 -12.42
N GLY A 377 10.99 13.83 -11.10
CA GLY A 377 10.23 14.72 -10.22
C GLY A 377 10.76 16.16 -10.17
N LEU A 378 12.09 16.33 -10.28
CA LEU A 378 12.71 17.66 -10.30
C LEU A 378 12.28 18.49 -11.53
N ASP A 379 12.08 17.86 -12.69
CA ASP A 379 11.57 18.51 -13.90
C ASP A 379 10.17 19.07 -13.70
N VAL A 380 9.28 18.24 -13.13
CA VAL A 380 7.88 18.59 -12.86
C VAL A 380 7.81 19.73 -11.84
N ALA A 381 8.53 19.63 -10.72
CA ALA A 381 8.59 20.67 -9.70
C ALA A 381 9.21 21.98 -10.22
N ALA A 382 10.29 21.90 -11.01
CA ALA A 382 10.91 23.07 -11.61
C ALA A 382 9.98 23.79 -12.61
N ALA A 383 9.22 23.03 -13.42
CA ALA A 383 8.24 23.56 -14.37
C ALA A 383 7.01 24.18 -13.67
N ILE A 384 6.56 23.59 -12.56
CA ILE A 384 5.49 24.10 -11.70
C ILE A 384 5.86 25.47 -11.08
N GLY A 385 7.16 25.78 -10.94
CA GLY A 385 7.64 27.04 -10.37
C GLY A 385 8.32 26.90 -9.01
N ASN A 386 8.79 25.71 -8.64
CA ASN A 386 9.70 25.54 -7.51
C ASN A 386 11.14 25.88 -7.97
N ASP A 387 11.76 26.90 -7.36
CA ASP A 387 13.09 27.36 -7.75
C ASP A 387 14.23 26.53 -7.16
N ARG A 388 14.01 25.87 -6.01
CA ARG A 388 14.98 24.93 -5.45
C ARG A 388 15.14 23.70 -6.35
N ALA A 389 14.03 23.17 -6.88
CA ALA A 389 14.05 22.10 -7.88
C ALA A 389 14.82 22.50 -9.14
N LEU A 390 14.63 23.73 -9.63
CA LEU A 390 15.37 24.26 -10.77
C LEU A 390 16.89 24.34 -10.50
N GLN A 391 17.30 24.81 -9.31
CA GLN A 391 18.72 24.84 -8.91
C GLN A 391 19.34 23.44 -8.90
N LEU A 392 18.69 22.47 -8.24
CA LEU A 392 19.18 21.10 -8.10
C LEU A 392 19.29 20.40 -9.47
N LEU A 393 18.26 20.57 -10.31
CA LEU A 393 18.23 20.02 -11.67
C LEU A 393 19.36 20.61 -12.53
N LEU A 394 19.57 21.93 -12.52
CA LEU A 394 20.65 22.58 -13.26
C LEU A 394 22.05 22.22 -12.73
N ALA A 395 22.19 21.93 -11.42
CA ALA A 395 23.44 21.48 -10.83
C ALA A 395 23.80 20.05 -11.28
N ALA A 396 22.82 19.14 -11.33
CA ALA A 396 22.98 17.77 -11.77
C ALA A 396 23.18 17.65 -13.30
N GLU A 397 22.51 18.49 -14.10
CA GLU A 397 22.53 18.40 -15.55
C GLU A 397 23.89 18.81 -16.17
N PRO A 398 24.35 18.11 -17.23
CA PRO A 398 25.51 18.51 -18.04
C PRO A 398 25.37 19.92 -18.61
N GLU A 399 26.49 20.63 -18.78
CA GLU A 399 26.51 22.04 -19.21
C GLU A 399 25.74 22.29 -20.53
N ALA A 400 25.84 21.36 -21.49
CA ALA A 400 25.12 21.42 -22.77
C ALA A 400 23.59 21.39 -22.62
N ASN A 401 23.06 20.84 -21.53
CA ASN A 401 21.63 20.67 -21.30
C ASN A 401 21.01 21.87 -20.57
N ARG A 402 21.82 22.66 -19.85
CA ARG A 402 21.36 23.74 -18.95
C ARG A 402 20.63 24.86 -19.67
N ASP A 403 21.21 25.41 -20.74
CA ASP A 403 20.62 26.51 -21.50
C ASP A 403 19.30 26.13 -22.20
N PRO A 404 19.20 24.98 -22.90
CA PRO A 404 17.93 24.48 -23.46
C PRO A 404 16.88 24.20 -22.39
N LEU A 405 17.28 23.57 -21.27
CA LEU A 405 16.38 23.30 -20.15
C LEU A 405 15.80 24.60 -19.55
N CYS A 406 16.64 25.59 -19.28
CA CYS A 406 16.22 26.90 -18.79
C CYS A 406 15.19 27.56 -19.72
N GLN A 407 15.39 27.48 -21.03
CA GLN A 407 14.46 28.03 -22.02
C GLN A 407 13.09 27.34 -21.97
N THR A 408 13.07 26.01 -21.96
CA THR A 408 11.81 25.25 -21.96
C THR A 408 11.05 25.36 -20.63
N LEU A 409 11.75 25.37 -19.49
CA LEU A 409 11.12 25.60 -18.18
C LEU A 409 10.62 27.04 -18.03
N ALA A 410 11.33 28.04 -18.55
CA ALA A 410 10.86 29.42 -18.58
C ALA A 410 9.58 29.55 -19.42
N LEU A 411 9.50 28.89 -20.58
CA LEU A 411 8.30 28.87 -21.42
C LEU A 411 7.10 28.20 -20.72
N ALA A 412 7.33 27.08 -20.03
CA ALA A 412 6.29 26.40 -19.25
C ALA A 412 5.74 27.30 -18.13
N ARG A 413 6.63 27.93 -17.34
CA ARG A 413 6.28 28.88 -16.28
C ARG A 413 5.54 30.11 -16.82
N GLN A 414 6.01 30.71 -17.91
CA GLN A 414 5.36 31.89 -18.51
C GLN A 414 3.92 31.60 -18.96
N ARG A 415 3.67 30.44 -19.57
CA ARG A 415 2.32 30.04 -19.99
C ARG A 415 1.39 29.73 -18.82
N ARG A 416 1.94 29.13 -17.74
CA ARG A 416 1.21 28.80 -16.51
C ARG A 416 0.76 30.04 -15.70
N PHE A 417 1.58 31.08 -15.64
CA PHE A 417 1.29 32.30 -14.86
C PHE A 417 0.83 33.49 -15.74
N GLY A 418 0.55 33.25 -17.02
CA GLY A 418 0.25 34.23 -18.06
C GLY A 418 -1.16 34.87 -18.03
N GLY A 419 -1.72 35.15 -16.85
CA GLY A 419 -2.96 35.93 -16.69
C GLY A 419 -4.27 35.15 -16.66
N ALA A 420 -5.36 35.86 -16.33
CA ALA A 420 -6.78 35.43 -16.35
C ALA A 420 -7.26 34.29 -15.42
N TRP A 421 -6.39 33.51 -14.77
CA TRP A 421 -6.83 32.41 -13.88
C TRP A 421 -7.21 32.83 -12.45
N TRP A 422 -6.65 33.93 -11.92
CA TRP A 422 -6.67 34.25 -10.48
C TRP A 422 -7.09 35.69 -10.13
N GLU A 423 -7.87 36.35 -10.98
CA GLU A 423 -8.64 37.51 -10.49
C GLU A 423 -9.73 36.99 -9.54
N ALA A 424 -9.56 37.25 -8.25
CA ALA A 424 -10.52 36.88 -7.23
C ALA A 424 -11.87 37.57 -7.49
N ALA A 425 -12.83 36.80 -8.02
CA ALA A 425 -14.21 37.25 -8.16
C ALA A 425 -14.73 37.69 -6.78
N GLY A 426 -15.36 38.87 -6.74
CA GLY A 426 -15.85 39.49 -5.49
C GLY A 426 -16.99 38.74 -4.78
N ASP A 427 -17.30 37.52 -5.21
CA ASP A 427 -18.29 36.59 -4.64
C ASP A 427 -17.65 35.38 -3.93
N GLY A 428 -16.32 35.23 -3.98
CA GLY A 428 -15.59 34.16 -3.30
C GLY A 428 -15.65 32.78 -3.98
N ARG A 429 -15.86 32.72 -5.31
CA ARG A 429 -15.90 31.45 -6.06
C ARG A 429 -14.62 31.21 -6.85
N LEU A 430 -14.04 30.02 -6.66
CA LEU A 430 -12.76 29.58 -7.27
C LEU A 430 -12.87 29.12 -8.74
N PHE A 431 -14.04 29.17 -9.37
CA PHE A 431 -14.24 28.67 -10.74
C PHE A 431 -15.20 29.57 -11.52
N ARG A 432 -14.76 30.00 -12.71
CA ARG A 432 -15.62 30.60 -13.75
C ARG A 432 -15.74 29.61 -14.89
N GLN A 433 -16.97 29.25 -15.25
CA GLN A 433 -17.24 28.22 -16.27
C GLN A 433 -17.15 28.74 -17.72
N ASP A 434 -17.10 30.06 -17.89
CA ASP A 434 -16.97 30.74 -19.18
C ASP A 434 -15.55 31.26 -19.39
N ASN A 435 -14.71 30.55 -20.15
CA ASN A 435 -13.47 31.07 -20.73
C ASN A 435 -12.92 30.20 -21.89
N ARG A 436 -13.75 29.93 -22.91
CA ARG A 436 -13.22 29.57 -24.24
C ARG A 436 -12.49 30.79 -24.81
N ILE A 437 -11.16 30.75 -24.83
CA ILE A 437 -10.34 31.73 -25.55
C ILE A 437 -10.44 31.39 -27.04
N GLU A 438 -10.66 32.38 -27.91
CA GLU A 438 -10.87 32.16 -29.33
C GLU A 438 -9.55 31.81 -30.06
N ASP A 439 -9.50 30.63 -30.69
CA ASP A 439 -8.34 30.15 -31.46
C ASP A 439 -8.06 31.04 -32.68
N SER A 440 -6.91 31.71 -32.68
CA SER A 440 -6.37 32.43 -33.84
C SER A 440 -4.85 32.65 -33.77
N ASP A 441 -4.10 31.57 -33.53
CA ASP A 441 -2.70 31.35 -33.98
C ASP A 441 -2.25 29.92 -33.55
N ALA A 442 -2.96 28.92 -34.06
CA ALA A 442 -2.74 27.51 -33.72
C ALA A 442 -1.69 26.86 -34.65
N ASP A 443 -0.51 26.59 -34.11
CA ASP A 443 0.48 25.68 -34.69
C ASP A 443 1.35 25.08 -33.55
N GLY A 444 1.09 23.81 -33.20
CA GLY A 444 1.80 23.09 -32.14
C GLY A 444 1.17 23.17 -30.73
N PRO A 445 1.78 22.52 -29.72
CA PRO A 445 1.13 22.14 -28.46
C PRO A 445 0.92 23.30 -27.47
N GLN A 446 0.15 24.31 -27.85
CA GLN A 446 -0.27 25.41 -26.98
C GLN A 446 -1.59 25.05 -26.28
N SER A 447 -2.54 24.55 -27.06
CA SER A 447 -3.89 24.11 -26.67
C SER A 447 -3.93 23.25 -25.40
N VAL A 448 -3.08 22.23 -25.28
CA VAL A 448 -3.11 21.30 -24.15
C VAL A 448 -2.79 21.98 -22.80
N PHE A 449 -2.01 23.07 -22.76
CA PHE A 449 -1.82 23.83 -21.53
C PHE A 449 -2.96 24.82 -21.22
N GLN A 450 -3.88 25.03 -22.17
CA GLN A 450 -5.08 25.84 -22.03
C GLN A 450 -6.33 24.99 -21.77
N ALA A 451 -6.32 23.71 -22.14
CA ALA A 451 -7.42 22.76 -21.99
C ALA A 451 -7.36 21.90 -20.70
N CYS A 452 -6.24 21.89 -19.97
CA CYS A 452 -6.05 21.04 -18.79
C CYS A 452 -6.63 21.64 -17.49
N ASP A 453 -7.96 21.80 -17.44
CA ASP A 453 -8.74 22.17 -16.24
C ASP A 453 -8.82 21.06 -15.17
N ALA A 454 -8.09 19.95 -15.36
CA ALA A 454 -8.10 18.75 -14.53
C ALA A 454 -7.93 19.06 -13.03
N ALA A 455 -8.98 18.87 -12.24
CA ALA A 455 -9.05 19.35 -10.86
C ALA A 455 -7.95 18.77 -9.94
N LEU A 456 -7.52 17.51 -10.18
CA LEU A 456 -6.37 16.94 -9.48
C LEU A 456 -5.04 17.58 -9.88
N TRP A 457 -4.86 17.89 -11.16
CA TRP A 457 -3.61 18.51 -11.62
C TRP A 457 -3.46 19.90 -11.00
N VAL A 458 -4.51 20.72 -11.04
CA VAL A 458 -4.55 22.04 -10.39
C VAL A 458 -4.20 21.92 -8.91
N ALA A 459 -4.74 20.91 -8.21
CA ALA A 459 -4.44 20.66 -6.81
C ALA A 459 -2.95 20.38 -6.53
N VAL A 460 -2.34 19.41 -7.23
CA VAL A 460 -0.88 19.14 -7.11
C VAL A 460 -0.07 20.39 -7.48
N THR A 461 -0.51 21.10 -8.52
CA THR A 461 0.06 22.37 -8.99
C THR A 461 0.06 23.46 -7.91
N HIS A 462 -0.96 23.52 -7.05
CA HIS A 462 -1.04 24.46 -5.92
C HIS A 462 -0.17 24.01 -4.76
N LEU A 463 -0.24 22.73 -4.37
CA LEU A 463 0.51 22.20 -3.23
C LEU A 463 2.03 22.29 -3.45
N VAL A 464 2.52 21.91 -4.64
CA VAL A 464 3.96 21.99 -4.98
C VAL A 464 4.44 23.45 -5.08
N HIS A 465 3.56 24.38 -5.44
CA HIS A 465 3.89 25.81 -5.43
C HIS A 465 3.94 26.37 -4.00
N ALA A 466 2.92 26.12 -3.17
CA ALA A 466 2.88 26.61 -1.78
C ALA A 466 3.97 26.00 -0.87
N LEU A 467 4.39 24.75 -1.13
CA LEU A 467 5.56 24.15 -0.47
C LEU A 467 6.89 24.79 -0.91
N GLY A 468 6.94 25.37 -2.13
CA GLY A 468 8.11 26.10 -2.63
C GLY A 468 8.14 27.59 -2.26
N HIS A 469 7.01 28.18 -1.88
CA HIS A 469 6.86 29.61 -1.56
C HIS A 469 6.16 29.80 -0.20
N PRO A 470 6.87 29.54 0.92
CA PRO A 470 6.30 29.55 2.28
C PRO A 470 6.15 30.95 2.94
N ASP A 471 6.41 32.05 2.24
CA ASP A 471 6.37 33.44 2.76
C ASP A 471 7.18 33.70 4.05
N VAL A 472 8.36 33.06 4.17
CA VAL A 472 9.23 33.14 5.36
C VAL A 472 9.69 34.58 5.65
N ASP A 473 9.38 35.04 6.86
CA ASP A 473 9.78 36.34 7.42
C ASP A 473 10.49 36.19 8.79
N GLY A 474 10.85 37.30 9.41
CA GLY A 474 11.55 37.33 10.70
C GLY A 474 10.77 36.81 11.93
N ARG A 475 9.52 36.35 11.79
CA ARG A 475 8.76 35.65 12.84
C ARG A 475 8.88 34.13 12.75
N HIS A 476 9.34 33.60 11.62
CA HIS A 476 9.39 32.16 11.38
C HIS A 476 10.56 31.51 12.15
N PRO A 477 10.43 30.24 12.57
CA PRO A 477 11.55 29.46 13.12
C PRO A 477 12.78 29.51 12.21
N ARG A 478 13.95 29.85 12.77
CA ARG A 478 15.16 30.16 11.99
C ARG A 478 15.56 29.06 11.00
N PHE A 479 15.27 27.78 11.26
CA PHE A 479 15.57 26.68 10.32
C PHE A 479 14.85 26.82 8.97
N MET A 480 13.68 27.48 8.93
CA MET A 480 12.92 27.70 7.68
C MET A 480 13.62 28.67 6.70
N SER A 481 14.62 29.42 7.17
CA SER A 481 15.48 30.27 6.32
C SER A 481 16.69 29.53 5.74
N THR A 482 16.78 28.20 5.91
CA THR A 482 17.89 27.37 5.42
C THR A 482 17.50 26.54 4.20
N THR A 483 18.47 26.26 3.33
CA THR A 483 18.27 25.35 2.18
C THR A 483 17.84 23.95 2.61
N ALA A 484 18.17 23.52 3.83
CA ALA A 484 17.71 22.24 4.40
C ALA A 484 16.18 22.19 4.59
N TYR A 485 15.54 23.36 4.81
CA TYR A 485 14.08 23.45 4.81
C TYR A 485 13.50 23.48 3.38
N GLU A 486 14.14 24.19 2.46
CA GLU A 486 13.75 24.17 1.03
C GLU A 486 13.79 22.74 0.45
N ASP A 487 14.85 21.99 0.78
CA ASP A 487 15.04 20.59 0.39
C ASP A 487 14.03 19.66 1.09
N LYS A 488 13.73 19.87 2.39
CA LYS A 488 12.64 19.14 3.08
C LYS A 488 11.33 19.33 2.34
N SER A 489 10.94 20.58 2.11
CA SER A 489 9.64 20.94 1.53
C SER A 489 9.52 20.51 0.07
N LEU A 490 10.63 20.52 -0.69
CA LEU A 490 10.71 19.90 -2.00
C LEU A 490 10.53 18.37 -1.92
N GLY A 491 11.16 17.69 -0.96
CA GLY A 491 10.93 16.26 -0.69
C GLY A 491 9.46 15.93 -0.44
N THR A 492 8.78 16.74 0.39
CA THR A 492 7.33 16.66 0.62
C THR A 492 6.52 16.88 -0.67
N ALA A 493 6.92 17.85 -1.50
CA ALA A 493 6.25 18.17 -2.76
C ALA A 493 6.39 17.03 -3.81
N LEU A 494 7.57 16.41 -3.88
CA LEU A 494 7.81 15.27 -4.76
C LEU A 494 7.09 14.00 -4.26
N ALA A 495 6.97 13.81 -2.94
CA ALA A 495 6.12 12.76 -2.37
C ALA A 495 4.62 13.00 -2.67
N ALA A 496 4.15 14.26 -2.67
CA ALA A 496 2.79 14.61 -3.09
C ALA A 496 2.53 14.26 -4.57
N TRP A 497 3.47 14.60 -5.46
CA TRP A 497 3.37 14.26 -6.89
C TRP A 497 3.47 12.75 -7.15
N ALA A 498 4.34 12.04 -6.42
CA ALA A 498 4.41 10.58 -6.48
C ALA A 498 3.13 9.92 -5.97
N SER A 499 2.52 10.46 -4.90
CA SER A 499 1.21 10.01 -4.41
C SER A 499 0.12 10.26 -5.45
N TYR A 500 0.10 11.40 -6.12
CA TYR A 500 -0.77 11.64 -7.27
C TYR A 500 -0.54 10.58 -8.36
N ARG A 501 0.70 10.34 -8.80
CA ARG A 501 0.99 9.33 -9.84
C ARG A 501 0.67 7.89 -9.42
N HIS A 502 0.72 7.56 -8.13
CA HIS A 502 0.25 6.28 -7.58
C HIS A 502 -1.28 6.19 -7.50
N THR A 503 -1.94 7.25 -7.05
CA THR A 503 -3.39 7.42 -7.15
C THR A 503 -3.86 7.57 -8.60
N LEU A 504 -2.97 7.70 -9.59
CA LEU A 504 -3.23 7.50 -11.02
C LEU A 504 -2.58 6.23 -11.63
N ALA A 505 -2.13 5.27 -10.82
CA ALA A 505 -1.51 4.05 -11.34
C ALA A 505 -2.49 3.18 -12.16
N LEU A 506 -3.79 3.30 -11.86
CA LEU A 506 -4.88 3.43 -12.86
C LEU A 506 -6.23 3.91 -12.25
N HIS A 507 -6.53 3.96 -10.92
CA HIS A 507 -6.47 5.09 -9.95
C HIS A 507 -6.92 4.68 -8.46
N ALA A 508 -6.14 4.83 -7.34
CA ALA A 508 -6.11 3.89 -6.12
C ALA A 508 -6.06 4.43 -4.62
N ALA A 509 -6.23 3.68 -3.45
CA ALA A 509 -7.41 3.22 -2.58
C ALA A 509 -7.18 2.98 -0.99
N ASP A 510 -8.13 2.40 -0.14
CA ASP A 510 -8.26 2.43 1.41
C ASP A 510 -8.22 1.15 2.39
N LEU A 511 -8.64 1.29 3.72
CA LEU A 511 -8.20 0.70 5.05
C LEU A 511 -9.18 0.72 6.34
N GLY A 512 -8.69 0.43 7.59
CA GLY A 512 -9.30 0.49 9.00
C GLY A 512 -8.22 0.38 10.18
N TYR A 513 -8.34 0.22 11.56
CA TYR A 513 -9.23 0.46 12.78
C TYR A 513 -8.49 -0.07 14.13
N VAL A 514 -8.78 0.06 15.48
CA VAL A 514 -9.70 0.81 16.43
C VAL A 514 -9.35 1.00 17.98
N PHE A 515 -9.16 2.25 18.54
CA PHE A 515 -9.56 2.68 19.94
C PHE A 515 -8.77 3.60 21.02
N GLY A 516 -7.45 3.94 21.13
CA GLY A 516 -6.93 4.80 22.27
C GLY A 516 -5.42 5.22 22.40
N GLU A 517 -5.02 6.14 23.33
CA GLU A 517 -3.61 6.53 23.76
C GLU A 517 -3.51 7.66 24.88
N PRO A 518 -2.36 7.93 25.55
CA PRO A 518 -2.16 8.94 26.64
C PRO A 518 -1.80 10.39 26.21
N GLU A 519 -1.46 11.27 27.16
CA GLU A 519 -1.16 12.74 27.07
C GLU A 519 0.28 13.09 26.62
N SER A 520 0.56 14.34 26.21
CA SER A 520 1.87 14.77 25.65
C SER A 520 2.17 16.28 25.77
N PRO A 521 3.45 16.73 25.78
CA PRO A 521 3.79 18.16 25.91
C PRO A 521 3.37 19.02 24.70
N PRO A 522 3.11 20.33 24.90
CA PRO A 522 2.45 21.19 23.91
C PRO A 522 3.25 21.36 22.62
N GLY A 523 2.64 20.98 21.50
CA GLY A 523 3.23 20.96 20.17
C GLY A 523 3.30 22.31 19.44
N TYR A 524 3.76 22.25 18.19
CA TYR A 524 4.00 23.36 17.28
C TYR A 524 3.62 22.97 15.85
N VAL A 525 2.96 23.86 15.11
CA VAL A 525 2.55 23.59 13.72
C VAL A 525 3.55 24.20 12.74
N GLU A 526 3.94 23.46 11.70
CA GLU A 526 4.81 23.94 10.64
C GLU A 526 4.19 25.17 9.96
N PRO A 527 4.78 26.38 10.07
CA PRO A 527 4.05 27.61 9.80
C PRO A 527 4.08 28.03 8.32
N ASN A 528 3.99 27.08 7.40
CA ASN A 528 3.74 27.36 5.98
C ASN A 528 2.25 27.69 5.78
N LEU A 529 1.90 28.94 6.05
CA LEU A 529 0.53 29.46 5.96
C LEU A 529 -0.04 29.42 4.53
N PRO A 530 0.72 29.68 3.44
CA PRO A 530 0.24 29.45 2.08
C PRO A 530 -0.21 27.99 1.83
N PHE A 531 0.56 27.01 2.32
CA PHE A 531 0.21 25.59 2.16
C PHE A 531 -1.10 25.21 2.86
N TRP A 532 -1.30 25.60 4.12
CA TRP A 532 -2.49 25.19 4.87
C TRP A 532 -3.78 25.70 4.23
N ASN A 533 -3.78 26.95 3.73
CA ASN A 533 -4.91 27.51 2.97
C ASN A 533 -5.10 26.78 1.63
N ALA A 534 -4.03 26.57 0.87
CA ALA A 534 -4.09 25.86 -0.41
C ALA A 534 -4.65 24.44 -0.25
N MET A 535 -4.25 23.70 0.78
CA MET A 535 -4.74 22.35 1.06
C MET A 535 -6.24 22.34 1.42
N THR A 536 -6.71 23.29 2.24
CA THR A 536 -8.14 23.46 2.54
C THR A 536 -8.97 23.66 1.27
N ASP A 537 -8.55 24.56 0.37
CA ASP A 537 -9.30 24.84 -0.85
C ASP A 537 -9.25 23.68 -1.85
N VAL A 538 -8.09 23.01 -1.95
CA VAL A 538 -7.88 21.79 -2.75
C VAL A 538 -8.77 20.65 -2.31
N ALA A 539 -8.83 20.34 -1.01
CA ALA A 539 -9.65 19.24 -0.51
C ALA A 539 -11.15 19.52 -0.75
N LEU A 540 -11.59 20.77 -0.55
CA LEU A 540 -12.97 21.19 -0.85
C LEU A 540 -13.28 21.22 -2.35
N ALA A 541 -12.30 21.48 -3.23
CA ALA A 541 -12.48 21.42 -4.68
C ALA A 541 -12.67 19.98 -5.17
N VAL A 542 -11.80 19.04 -4.74
CA VAL A 542 -11.92 17.62 -5.12
C VAL A 542 -13.20 17.00 -4.54
N HIS A 543 -13.58 17.35 -3.30
CA HIS A 543 -14.87 16.91 -2.73
C HIS A 543 -16.06 17.30 -3.61
N ARG A 544 -16.09 18.54 -4.13
CA ARG A 544 -17.16 18.99 -5.04
C ARG A 544 -17.13 18.29 -6.40
N ALA A 545 -15.96 17.87 -6.88
CA ALA A 545 -15.82 17.09 -8.11
C ALA A 545 -16.39 15.67 -7.90
N ALA A 546 -15.94 14.95 -6.87
CA ALA A 546 -16.43 13.62 -6.52
C ALA A 546 -17.95 13.59 -6.25
N ALA A 547 -18.50 14.64 -5.63
CA ALA A 547 -19.93 14.76 -5.37
C ALA A 547 -20.80 14.88 -6.64
N ARG A 548 -20.24 15.30 -7.80
CA ARG A 548 -20.98 15.30 -9.09
C ARG A 548 -21.25 13.87 -9.58
N GLU A 549 -20.27 12.98 -9.41
CA GLU A 549 -20.40 11.54 -9.70
C GLU A 549 -21.21 10.79 -8.63
N GLY A 550 -21.78 11.49 -7.64
CA GLY A 550 -22.46 10.88 -6.51
C GLY A 550 -21.54 10.03 -5.63
N VAL A 551 -20.26 10.40 -5.49
CA VAL A 551 -19.32 9.79 -4.54
C VAL A 551 -19.24 10.65 -3.28
N SER A 552 -19.34 10.02 -2.12
CA SER A 552 -19.36 10.72 -0.83
C SER A 552 -17.97 10.69 -0.18
N ALA A 553 -17.30 11.84 -0.18
CA ALA A 553 -15.92 11.99 0.29
C ALA A 553 -15.80 12.85 1.57
N PRO A 554 -16.35 12.43 2.73
CA PRO A 554 -16.32 13.24 3.96
C PRO A 554 -14.89 13.49 4.46
N GLN A 555 -13.95 12.56 4.25
CA GLN A 555 -12.54 12.69 4.65
C GLN A 555 -11.88 13.95 4.07
N LEU A 556 -12.30 14.42 2.89
CA LEU A 556 -11.81 15.67 2.29
C LEU A 556 -12.37 16.91 3.00
N ILE A 557 -13.58 16.84 3.58
CA ILE A 557 -14.13 17.90 4.43
C ILE A 557 -13.36 17.93 5.76
N ASP A 558 -13.16 16.77 6.38
CA ASP A 558 -12.50 16.67 7.68
C ASP A 558 -11.01 17.06 7.60
N LEU A 559 -10.34 16.75 6.49
CA LEU A 559 -9.00 17.27 6.14
C LEU A 559 -9.01 18.80 5.98
N ALA A 560 -10.02 19.37 5.31
CA ALA A 560 -10.14 20.82 5.17
C ALA A 560 -10.39 21.53 6.50
N ILE A 561 -11.05 20.87 7.47
CA ILE A 561 -11.20 21.34 8.85
C ILE A 561 -9.86 21.27 9.59
N LEU A 562 -9.15 20.14 9.52
CA LEU A 562 -7.82 19.96 10.12
C LEU A 562 -6.84 21.05 9.63
N CYS A 563 -6.80 21.32 8.32
CA CYS A 563 -5.91 22.33 7.75
C CYS A 563 -6.25 23.76 8.19
N ARG A 564 -7.53 24.08 8.44
CA ARG A 564 -7.94 25.37 9.03
C ARG A 564 -7.55 25.51 10.50
N GLN A 565 -7.61 24.42 11.26
CA GLN A 565 -7.13 24.39 12.65
C GLN A 565 -5.61 24.57 12.70
N ALA A 566 -4.88 23.87 11.83
CA ALA A 566 -3.43 24.02 11.67
C ALA A 566 -3.02 25.45 11.27
N GLU A 567 -3.69 26.07 10.30
CA GLU A 567 -3.46 27.48 9.92
C GLU A 567 -3.65 28.42 11.12
N ALA A 568 -4.77 28.30 11.83
CA ALA A 568 -5.11 29.19 12.93
C ALA A 568 -4.11 29.06 14.10
N ILE A 569 -3.65 27.84 14.40
CA ILE A 569 -2.63 27.57 15.42
C ILE A 569 -1.26 28.09 14.97
N ALA A 570 -0.82 27.80 13.75
CA ALA A 570 0.42 28.34 13.19
C ALA A 570 0.43 29.89 13.20
N ARG A 571 -0.71 30.52 12.88
CA ARG A 571 -0.88 31.98 12.93
C ARG A 571 -0.78 32.53 14.36
N LYS A 572 -1.37 31.86 15.35
CA LYS A 572 -1.19 32.21 16.78
C LYS A 572 0.28 32.11 17.18
N GLN A 573 0.96 31.03 16.79
CA GLN A 573 2.35 30.75 17.16
C GLN A 573 3.36 31.73 16.52
N LEU A 574 3.21 32.07 15.23
CA LEU A 574 4.02 33.09 14.54
C LEU A 574 3.85 34.50 15.15
N ASP A 575 2.65 34.85 15.60
CA ASP A 575 2.38 36.13 16.24
C ASP A 575 2.76 36.15 17.73
N GLY A 576 3.36 35.08 18.26
CA GLY A 576 3.72 34.94 19.67
C GLY A 576 2.52 34.95 20.63
N ARG A 577 1.31 34.66 20.12
CA ARG A 577 0.07 34.66 20.91
C ARG A 577 -0.07 33.34 21.68
N PRO A 578 -0.54 33.36 22.94
CA PRO A 578 -0.80 32.14 23.68
C PRO A 578 -1.91 31.32 23.00
N LEU A 579 -1.79 30.00 23.10
CA LEU A 579 -2.79 29.04 22.67
C LEU A 579 -3.95 28.97 23.67
N SER A 580 -5.13 28.60 23.19
CA SER A 580 -6.30 28.24 24.01
C SER A 580 -6.26 26.76 24.43
N GLU A 581 -7.05 26.40 25.43
CA GLU A 581 -7.26 25.01 25.88
C GLU A 581 -7.62 24.10 24.69
N ASP A 582 -8.58 24.51 23.86
CA ASP A 582 -8.95 23.87 22.57
C ASP A 582 -7.77 23.65 21.60
N ASP A 583 -6.75 24.52 21.58
CA ASP A 583 -5.58 24.34 20.70
C ASP A 583 -4.61 23.30 21.28
N HIS A 584 -4.49 23.25 22.61
CA HIS A 584 -3.67 22.27 23.32
C HIS A 584 -4.28 20.87 23.19
N ASP A 585 -5.58 20.74 23.44
CA ASP A 585 -6.36 19.51 23.21
C ASP A 585 -6.24 19.02 21.76
N TRP A 586 -6.24 19.93 20.78
CA TRP A 586 -6.03 19.59 19.36
C TRP A 586 -4.60 19.09 19.08
N LEU A 587 -3.57 19.73 19.66
CA LEU A 587 -2.17 19.32 19.48
C LEU A 587 -1.88 17.95 20.14
N GLU A 588 -2.43 17.68 21.33
CA GLU A 588 -2.32 16.37 21.99
C GLU A 588 -3.21 15.31 21.34
N GLY A 589 -4.37 15.72 20.80
CA GLY A 589 -5.27 14.88 20.00
C GLY A 589 -4.79 14.63 18.57
N PHE A 590 -3.75 15.32 18.10
CA PHE A 590 -3.42 15.38 16.67
C PHE A 590 -3.14 14.01 16.04
N GLY A 591 -2.30 13.18 16.68
CA GLY A 591 -2.04 11.82 16.20
C GLY A 591 -3.29 10.94 16.17
N LYS A 592 -4.24 11.19 17.08
CA LYS A 592 -5.52 10.48 17.17
C LYS A 592 -6.47 10.92 16.05
N GLN A 593 -6.56 12.22 15.76
CA GLN A 593 -7.33 12.76 14.64
C GLN A 593 -6.73 12.32 13.28
N MET A 594 -5.41 12.39 13.14
CA MET A 594 -4.68 11.89 11.97
C MET A 594 -4.99 10.41 11.67
N ALA A 595 -4.93 9.55 12.69
CA ALA A 595 -5.30 8.14 12.53
C ALA A 595 -6.75 7.98 12.04
N VAL A 596 -7.71 8.70 12.64
CA VAL A 596 -9.12 8.70 12.19
C VAL A 596 -9.27 9.09 10.71
N LEU A 597 -8.44 10.01 10.22
CA LEU A 597 -8.46 10.45 8.82
C LEU A 597 -7.74 9.49 7.85
N CYS A 598 -6.72 8.76 8.32
CA CYS A 598 -6.16 7.60 7.61
C CYS A 598 -7.14 6.39 7.56
N GLY A 599 -8.35 6.52 8.12
CA GLY A 599 -9.32 5.42 8.23
C GLY A 599 -9.10 4.52 9.44
N TYR A 600 -8.02 4.72 10.20
CA TYR A 600 -7.80 4.05 11.47
C TYR A 600 -8.79 4.56 12.53
N LYS A 601 -8.67 3.97 13.72
CA LYS A 601 -9.21 4.38 15.01
C LYS A 601 -8.11 3.83 15.99
N THR A 602 -7.75 4.45 17.11
CA THR A 602 -6.31 4.47 17.52
C THR A 602 -5.63 3.33 18.34
N ASN A 603 -6.27 2.29 18.90
CA ASN A 603 -5.64 1.37 19.88
C ASN A 603 -4.53 0.50 19.31
N VAL A 604 -4.80 -0.12 18.14
CA VAL A 604 -4.17 -1.41 17.78
C VAL A 604 -2.80 -1.16 17.16
N LEU A 605 -1.86 -0.77 18.01
CA LEU A 605 -0.46 -0.47 17.66
C LEU A 605 0.32 -1.72 17.21
N ASP A 606 -0.20 -2.92 17.44
CA ASP A 606 0.41 -4.18 17.00
C ASP A 606 0.01 -4.59 15.56
N ALA A 607 -1.03 -3.99 14.97
CA ALA A 607 -1.54 -4.32 13.63
C ALA A 607 -1.54 -3.11 12.67
N VAL A 608 -0.50 -2.26 12.74
CA VAL A 608 -0.37 -1.06 11.91
C VAL A 608 0.02 -1.44 10.47
N THR A 609 -0.87 -1.23 9.51
CA THR A 609 -0.61 -1.48 8.09
C THR A 609 0.32 -0.43 7.46
N ASP A 610 1.24 -0.90 6.61
CA ASP A 610 2.19 -0.04 5.89
C ASP A 610 1.55 0.47 4.60
N GLU A 611 0.91 1.63 4.66
CA GLU A 611 0.34 2.29 3.46
C GLU A 611 1.26 3.37 2.91
N CYS A 612 2.15 3.90 3.76
CA CYS A 612 3.09 4.92 3.35
C CYS A 612 4.13 4.39 2.36
N GLY A 613 4.44 3.08 2.41
CA GLY A 613 5.13 2.40 1.34
C GLY A 613 4.25 2.26 0.10
N PHE A 614 4.42 3.14 -0.89
CA PHE A 614 3.76 3.06 -2.20
C PHE A 614 4.74 3.33 -3.36
N VAL A 615 4.49 2.74 -4.53
CA VAL A 615 5.35 2.90 -5.73
C VAL A 615 4.54 2.93 -7.03
N ALA A 616 4.94 3.79 -7.97
CA ALA A 616 4.37 3.89 -9.31
C ALA A 616 5.47 4.05 -10.37
N ASP A 617 5.32 3.36 -11.50
CA ASP A 617 6.15 3.61 -12.68
C ASP A 617 5.64 4.81 -13.49
N ILE A 618 6.57 5.68 -13.91
CA ILE A 618 6.23 6.93 -14.61
C ILE A 618 6.73 6.97 -16.06
N ALA A 619 7.79 6.22 -16.37
CA ALA A 619 8.34 6.07 -17.71
C ALA A 619 8.94 4.68 -17.91
N THR A 620 9.14 4.28 -19.17
CA THR A 620 9.86 3.07 -19.54
C THR A 620 10.73 3.41 -20.74
N ASP A 621 11.92 2.81 -20.73
CA ASP A 621 12.95 2.96 -21.74
C ASP A 621 13.06 1.61 -22.46
N ARG A 622 12.50 1.55 -23.67
CA ARG A 622 12.59 0.38 -24.54
C ARG A 622 13.97 0.20 -25.17
N GLN A 623 14.86 1.20 -25.11
CA GLN A 623 16.24 1.13 -25.63
C GLN A 623 17.20 0.52 -24.60
N ASN A 624 17.09 0.91 -23.33
CA ASN A 624 17.92 0.35 -22.24
C ASN A 624 17.21 -0.76 -21.44
N HIS A 625 15.98 -1.12 -21.79
CA HIS A 625 15.13 -2.11 -21.11
C HIS A 625 14.92 -1.81 -19.61
N GLN A 626 14.56 -0.58 -19.28
CA GLN A 626 14.38 -0.11 -17.90
C GLN A 626 13.03 0.59 -17.67
N VAL A 627 12.61 0.65 -16.40
CA VAL A 627 11.40 1.33 -15.92
C VAL A 627 11.79 2.32 -14.83
N LEU A 628 11.44 3.59 -15.00
CA LEU A 628 11.61 4.63 -13.98
C LEU A 628 10.42 4.59 -13.03
N HIS A 629 10.70 4.33 -11.75
CA HIS A 629 9.73 4.29 -10.66
C HIS A 629 9.93 5.50 -9.73
N VAL A 630 8.82 6.03 -9.20
CA VAL A 630 8.79 6.99 -8.09
C VAL A 630 7.86 6.48 -7.00
N GLY A 631 8.03 6.97 -5.78
CA GLY A 631 7.17 6.58 -4.66
C GLY A 631 7.55 7.22 -3.34
N ALA A 632 6.91 6.73 -2.28
CA ALA A 632 7.33 6.99 -0.91
C ALA A 632 7.78 5.68 -0.26
N ALA A 633 8.92 5.75 0.44
CA ALA A 633 9.28 4.82 1.50
C ALA A 633 8.54 5.20 2.79
N ARG A 634 8.64 4.33 3.82
CA ARG A 634 8.10 4.59 5.16
C ARG A 634 8.50 5.99 5.69
N PRO A 635 7.59 6.74 6.32
CA PRO A 635 7.86 8.08 6.85
C PRO A 635 8.95 8.02 7.92
N ARG A 636 9.72 9.10 8.02
CA ARG A 636 10.87 9.25 8.92
C ARG A 636 10.57 10.23 10.04
N ALA A 637 11.23 10.07 11.18
CA ALA A 637 11.19 11.09 12.23
C ALA A 637 11.99 12.33 11.77
N ILE A 638 11.32 13.47 11.71
CA ILE A 638 11.98 14.78 11.60
C ILE A 638 12.13 15.38 13.00
N TYR A 639 13.31 15.92 13.28
CA TYR A 639 13.63 16.70 14.46
C TYR A 639 13.90 18.15 14.04
N VAL A 640 13.30 19.11 14.74
CA VAL A 640 13.53 20.55 14.51
C VAL A 640 13.80 21.31 15.80
N VAL A 641 14.61 22.36 15.71
CA VAL A 641 14.82 23.34 16.77
C VAL A 641 13.90 24.53 16.51
N ILE A 642 12.82 24.63 17.29
CA ILE A 642 11.86 25.74 17.23
C ILE A 642 12.13 26.75 18.34
N ASP A 643 11.88 28.03 18.06
CA ASP A 643 11.75 29.07 19.09
C ASP A 643 10.25 29.30 19.34
N TYR A 644 9.82 29.10 20.58
CA TYR A 644 8.45 29.39 20.98
C TYR A 644 8.41 29.91 22.43
N GLY A 645 7.72 31.03 22.64
CA GLY A 645 7.68 31.70 23.95
C GLY A 645 9.04 32.25 24.41
N GLY A 646 9.99 32.49 23.49
CA GLY A 646 11.34 32.96 23.82
C GLY A 646 12.23 31.86 24.40
N LYS A 647 12.04 30.62 23.95
CA LYS A 647 12.81 29.44 24.34
C LYS A 647 13.04 28.56 23.12
N LEU A 648 14.28 28.10 22.97
CA LEU A 648 14.60 27.03 22.04
C LEU A 648 14.15 25.69 22.62
N GLN A 649 13.34 24.94 21.87
CA GLN A 649 12.99 23.57 22.22
C GLN A 649 13.13 22.64 21.00
N LEU A 650 13.51 21.39 21.27
CA LEU A 650 13.52 20.32 20.30
C LEU A 650 12.08 19.80 20.13
N ALA A 651 11.57 19.79 18.89
CA ALA A 651 10.29 19.18 18.55
C ALA A 651 10.48 18.05 17.53
N ARG A 652 9.52 17.11 17.50
CA ARG A 652 9.58 15.89 16.69
C ARG A 652 8.29 15.68 15.90
N GLY A 653 8.40 15.32 14.63
CA GLY A 653 7.27 15.06 13.75
C GLY A 653 7.58 13.98 12.72
N ALA A 654 6.71 13.84 11.72
CA ALA A 654 6.87 12.93 10.58
C ALA A 654 7.25 13.68 9.30
N VAL A 655 8.07 13.08 8.44
CA VAL A 655 8.34 13.57 7.07
C VAL A 655 8.25 12.43 6.07
N LEU A 656 7.74 12.72 4.86
CA LEU A 656 7.59 11.71 3.79
C LEU A 656 8.94 11.38 3.15
N SER A 657 9.15 10.10 2.86
CA SER A 657 10.44 9.58 2.38
C SER A 657 10.43 9.33 0.87
N TYR A 658 10.48 10.39 0.07
CA TYR A 658 10.49 10.28 -1.40
C TYR A 658 11.58 9.34 -1.95
N ARG A 659 11.28 8.68 -3.08
CA ARG A 659 12.17 7.81 -3.86
C ARG A 659 11.95 8.01 -5.36
N GLU A 660 13.03 7.91 -6.12
CA GLU A 660 13.05 7.89 -7.59
C GLU A 660 14.21 6.96 -8.03
N PHE A 661 13.91 5.94 -8.84
CA PHE A 661 14.92 4.94 -9.24
C PHE A 661 14.55 4.17 -10.52
N HIS A 662 15.57 3.62 -11.19
CA HIS A 662 15.42 2.74 -12.34
C HIS A 662 15.39 1.26 -11.92
N ARG A 663 14.56 0.44 -12.57
CA ARG A 663 14.53 -1.02 -12.45
C ARG A 663 14.59 -1.68 -13.84
N PRO A 664 15.29 -2.80 -14.05
CA PRO A 664 15.21 -3.56 -15.29
C PRO A 664 13.78 -4.04 -15.60
N LEU A 665 13.35 -3.93 -16.86
CA LEU A 665 12.03 -4.37 -17.31
C LEU A 665 11.86 -5.91 -17.16
N ALA A 666 12.96 -6.66 -17.23
CA ALA A 666 12.99 -8.11 -17.03
C ALA A 666 12.65 -8.55 -15.60
N ASP A 667 12.79 -7.66 -14.60
CA ASP A 667 12.42 -7.93 -13.20
C ASP A 667 10.92 -7.63 -12.93
N GLY A 668 10.21 -7.10 -13.94
CA GLY A 668 8.81 -6.64 -13.84
C GLY A 668 8.65 -5.23 -13.27
N ARG A 669 7.43 -4.70 -13.40
CA ARG A 669 7.02 -3.44 -12.71
C ARG A 669 6.81 -3.75 -11.23
N LEU A 670 7.21 -2.83 -10.33
CA LEU A 670 7.13 -3.06 -8.88
C LEU A 670 5.72 -2.80 -8.37
N THR A 671 5.18 -3.70 -7.54
CA THR A 671 3.88 -3.51 -6.87
C THR A 671 4.06 -3.07 -5.42
N ASP A 672 3.04 -2.45 -4.80
CA ASP A 672 3.15 -1.99 -3.40
C ASP A 672 3.49 -3.11 -2.41
N PRO A 673 2.96 -4.34 -2.50
CA PRO A 673 3.41 -5.45 -1.65
C PRO A 673 4.90 -5.79 -1.81
N GLN A 674 5.42 -5.80 -3.04
CA GLN A 674 6.85 -6.03 -3.31
C GLN A 674 7.70 -4.88 -2.74
N TRP A 675 7.23 -3.64 -2.87
CA TRP A 675 7.89 -2.45 -2.34
C TRP A 675 7.93 -2.45 -0.81
N ARG A 676 6.82 -2.76 -0.14
CA ARG A 676 6.73 -2.92 1.32
C ARG A 676 7.61 -4.07 1.82
N GLN A 677 7.78 -5.13 1.04
CA GLN A 677 8.73 -6.20 1.32
C GLN A 677 10.19 -5.69 1.28
N MET A 678 10.57 -4.90 0.26
CA MET A 678 11.90 -4.28 0.19
C MET A 678 12.15 -3.30 1.35
N LEU A 679 11.17 -2.47 1.69
CA LEU A 679 11.21 -1.53 2.83
C LEU A 679 11.33 -2.23 4.19
N THR A 680 10.80 -3.44 4.30
CA THR A 680 10.92 -4.29 5.50
C THR A 680 12.29 -4.98 5.55
N ALA A 681 12.79 -5.45 4.41
CA ALA A 681 14.12 -6.06 4.29
C ALA A 681 15.29 -5.06 4.33
N GLY A 682 15.01 -3.74 4.30
CA GLY A 682 16.05 -2.70 4.23
C GLY A 682 16.80 -2.68 2.90
N THR A 683 16.20 -3.20 1.82
CA THR A 683 16.78 -3.29 0.48
C THR A 683 16.20 -2.25 -0.49
N ASP A 684 15.54 -1.20 0.02
CA ASP A 684 15.03 -0.11 -0.80
C ASP A 684 16.17 0.75 -1.38
N PRO A 685 16.03 1.25 -2.63
CA PRO A 685 16.99 2.19 -3.21
C PRO A 685 17.14 3.45 -2.34
N PRO A 686 18.33 4.06 -2.28
CA PRO A 686 18.54 5.26 -1.47
C PRO A 686 17.68 6.44 -1.94
N PRO A 687 17.35 7.40 -1.05
CA PRO A 687 16.76 8.66 -1.47
C PRO A 687 17.73 9.45 -2.37
N PRO A 688 17.23 10.39 -3.21
CA PRO A 688 18.08 11.26 -4.03
C PRO A 688 19.18 11.95 -3.20
N PRO A 689 20.42 12.13 -3.71
CA PRO A 689 21.56 12.56 -2.89
C PRO A 689 21.37 13.88 -2.12
N TRP A 690 20.64 14.84 -2.71
CA TRP A 690 20.31 16.12 -2.07
C TRP A 690 19.35 15.94 -0.86
N LEU A 691 18.41 14.99 -0.96
CA LEU A 691 17.49 14.64 0.13
C LEU A 691 18.17 13.76 1.20
N ALA A 692 19.14 12.93 0.78
CA ALA A 692 19.94 12.10 1.69
C ALA A 692 20.74 12.96 2.68
N ALA A 693 21.28 14.11 2.23
CA ALA A 693 22.07 15.03 3.05
C ALA A 693 21.32 15.66 4.25
N LEU A 694 19.98 15.61 4.26
CA LEU A 694 19.17 16.09 5.39
C LEU A 694 19.18 15.13 6.60
N GLY A 695 19.74 13.94 6.46
CA GLY A 695 19.81 12.91 7.49
C GLY A 695 21.22 12.39 7.76
N ALA A 696 21.40 11.81 8.93
CA ALA A 696 22.59 11.02 9.26
C ALA A 696 22.22 9.53 9.37
N GLY A 697 23.15 8.62 9.07
CA GLY A 697 22.99 7.20 9.38
C GLY A 697 23.21 6.92 10.87
N TYR A 698 22.64 5.83 11.39
CA TYR A 698 23.07 5.30 12.69
C TYR A 698 24.40 4.55 12.54
N THR A 699 25.32 4.78 13.48
CA THR A 699 26.50 3.94 13.72
C THR A 699 26.20 2.94 14.83
N LEU A 700 26.72 1.72 14.75
CA LEU A 700 26.49 0.67 15.76
C LEU A 700 26.84 1.14 17.18
N ASP A 701 28.01 1.77 17.38
CA ASP A 701 28.43 2.37 18.65
C ASP A 701 27.42 3.40 19.19
N GLY A 702 26.82 4.17 18.29
CA GLY A 702 25.79 5.18 18.59
C GLY A 702 24.48 4.55 19.06
N ILE A 703 24.02 3.48 18.40
CA ILE A 703 22.85 2.72 18.85
C ILE A 703 23.13 2.12 20.23
N VAL A 704 24.26 1.44 20.38
CA VAL A 704 24.69 0.82 21.66
C VAL A 704 24.82 1.87 22.78
N ALA A 705 25.24 3.10 22.50
CA ALA A 705 25.23 4.20 23.46
C ALA A 705 23.79 4.62 23.84
N THR A 706 22.88 4.81 22.86
CA THR A 706 21.47 5.15 23.16
C THR A 706 20.74 4.04 23.93
N ILE A 707 21.08 2.77 23.73
CA ILE A 707 20.55 1.64 24.51
C ILE A 707 21.00 1.76 25.98
N LYS A 708 22.30 1.96 26.23
CA LYS A 708 22.86 2.09 27.59
C LYS A 708 22.26 3.26 28.38
N GLU A 709 21.83 4.31 27.69
CA GLU A 709 21.16 5.49 28.28
C GLU A 709 19.63 5.41 28.30
N ASN A 710 19.03 4.33 27.77
CA ASN A 710 17.58 4.15 27.61
C ASN A 710 16.89 5.27 26.77
N ARG A 711 17.58 5.71 25.71
CA ARG A 711 17.17 6.76 24.74
C ARG A 711 16.99 6.24 23.29
N PHE A 712 16.45 5.03 23.12
CA PHE A 712 16.38 4.33 21.83
C PHE A 712 14.93 4.08 21.37
N ASP A 713 14.76 3.97 20.05
CA ASP A 713 13.50 3.64 19.37
C ASP A 713 13.49 2.16 18.93
N THR A 714 12.34 1.50 18.96
CA THR A 714 12.20 0.07 18.62
C THR A 714 12.42 -0.21 17.13
N GLY A 715 11.90 0.63 16.22
CA GLY A 715 12.10 0.45 14.78
C GLY A 715 13.54 0.65 14.33
N VAL A 716 14.37 1.28 15.17
CA VAL A 716 15.83 1.36 14.98
C VAL A 716 16.53 0.07 15.44
N LEU A 717 16.05 -0.58 16.51
CA LEU A 717 16.62 -1.86 16.94
C LEU A 717 16.37 -2.96 15.92
N ASP A 718 15.14 -3.06 15.42
CA ASP A 718 14.77 -4.09 14.43
C ASP A 718 15.53 -3.89 13.11
N ARG A 719 15.57 -2.66 12.56
CA ARG A 719 16.29 -2.38 11.29
C ARG A 719 17.80 -2.69 11.35
N TYR A 720 18.44 -2.45 12.49
CA TYR A 720 19.89 -2.58 12.65
C TYR A 720 20.29 -3.81 13.50
N ALA A 721 19.38 -4.77 13.65
CA ALA A 721 19.54 -5.94 14.51
C ALA A 721 20.89 -6.64 14.31
N SER A 722 21.54 -6.94 15.43
CA SER A 722 22.92 -7.39 15.51
C SER A 722 23.22 -7.97 16.89
N LYS A 723 24.26 -8.81 17.02
CA LYS A 723 24.66 -9.41 18.30
C LYS A 723 24.98 -8.33 19.34
N GLU A 724 25.66 -7.27 18.93
CA GLU A 724 26.07 -6.15 19.79
C GLU A 724 24.86 -5.37 20.33
N ILE A 725 23.79 -5.24 19.55
CA ILE A 725 22.51 -4.64 20.00
C ILE A 725 21.79 -5.59 20.96
N LEU A 726 21.70 -6.89 20.64
CA LEU A 726 21.11 -7.89 21.52
C LEU A 726 21.82 -7.93 22.89
N GLU A 727 23.15 -7.89 22.90
CA GLU A 727 23.95 -7.81 24.14
C GLU A 727 23.72 -6.49 24.90
N ALA A 728 23.69 -5.35 24.22
CA ALA A 728 23.41 -4.06 24.86
C ALA A 728 22.00 -4.02 25.49
N MET A 729 21.01 -4.60 24.82
CA MET A 729 19.64 -4.74 25.32
C MET A 729 19.54 -5.74 26.48
N LEU A 730 20.33 -6.81 26.47
CA LEU A 730 20.46 -7.74 27.58
C LEU A 730 21.06 -7.06 28.83
N ASP A 731 22.18 -6.34 28.68
CA ASP A 731 22.79 -5.58 29.78
C ASP A 731 21.86 -4.50 30.35
N LEU A 732 21.13 -3.78 29.48
CA LEU A 732 20.09 -2.84 29.90
C LEU A 732 18.98 -3.55 30.70
N SER A 733 18.51 -4.71 30.24
CA SER A 733 17.46 -5.49 30.91
C SER A 733 17.89 -5.98 32.28
N VAL A 734 19.13 -6.46 32.41
CA VAL A 734 19.73 -6.87 33.69
C VAL A 734 19.90 -5.66 34.62
N ALA A 735 20.38 -4.52 34.12
CA ALA A 735 20.55 -3.30 34.91
C ALA A 735 19.20 -2.72 35.38
N TRP A 736 18.19 -2.73 34.51
CA TRP A 736 16.83 -2.28 34.81
C TRP A 736 16.18 -3.16 35.89
N LYS A 737 16.25 -4.49 35.75
CA LYS A 737 15.75 -5.45 36.75
C LYS A 737 16.42 -5.26 38.12
N LYS A 738 17.74 -5.02 38.14
CA LYS A 738 18.52 -4.72 39.37
C LYS A 738 18.20 -3.35 39.99
N SER A 739 17.62 -2.42 39.23
CA SER A 739 17.29 -1.07 39.72
C SER A 739 16.03 -1.01 40.62
N GLY A 740 15.18 -2.05 40.60
CA GLY A 740 13.97 -2.14 41.41
C GLY A 740 12.86 -1.12 41.10
N LYS A 741 13.00 -0.30 40.05
CA LYS A 741 12.05 0.76 39.69
C LYS A 741 10.76 0.20 39.11
N GLN A 742 9.75 -0.01 39.96
CA GLN A 742 8.36 -0.10 39.50
C GLN A 742 7.86 1.29 39.09
N THR A 743 7.60 1.48 37.79
CA THR A 743 6.77 2.58 37.27
C THR A 743 5.46 2.01 36.72
N PHE A 744 4.41 2.83 36.74
CA PHE A 744 3.09 2.45 36.24
C PHE A 744 3.06 2.40 34.69
N TRP A 745 1.96 1.86 34.16
CA TRP A 745 1.61 1.66 32.74
C TRP A 745 2.00 2.84 31.81
N PRO A 746 2.42 2.63 30.53
CA PRO A 746 2.37 1.38 29.74
C PRO A 746 3.60 0.44 29.87
N PRO A 747 3.51 -0.82 29.39
CA PRO A 747 4.47 -1.87 29.72
C PRO A 747 5.60 -2.06 28.68
N ASP A 748 6.41 -1.04 28.45
CA ASP A 748 7.49 -1.09 27.45
C ASP A 748 8.86 -1.44 28.08
N ARG A 749 8.93 -2.62 28.71
CA ARG A 749 10.11 -3.05 29.48
C ARG A 749 11.26 -3.49 28.57
N PRO A 750 12.53 -3.24 28.96
CA PRO A 750 13.69 -3.72 28.19
C PRO A 750 13.67 -5.23 27.94
N GLU A 751 13.25 -6.06 28.92
CA GLU A 751 13.20 -7.51 28.72
C GLU A 751 12.14 -7.93 27.68
N SER A 752 11.03 -7.20 27.56
CA SER A 752 9.97 -7.47 26.58
C SER A 752 10.37 -7.03 25.18
N ARG A 753 11.07 -5.89 25.05
CA ARG A 753 11.67 -5.44 23.79
C ARG A 753 12.76 -6.40 23.31
N LEU A 754 13.62 -6.87 24.22
CA LEU A 754 14.64 -7.87 23.93
C LEU A 754 14.02 -9.19 23.44
N ALA A 755 12.91 -9.64 24.05
CA ALA A 755 12.20 -10.83 23.62
C ALA A 755 11.65 -10.70 22.20
N ARG A 756 11.04 -9.55 21.85
CA ARG A 756 10.58 -9.26 20.48
C ARG A 756 11.74 -9.29 19.49
N LEU A 757 12.88 -8.66 19.83
CA LEU A 757 14.06 -8.62 18.97
C LEU A 757 14.69 -10.00 18.74
N ILE A 758 14.78 -10.86 19.77
CA ILE A 758 15.24 -12.26 19.62
C ILE A 758 14.28 -13.06 18.70
N SER A 759 12.97 -12.84 18.84
CA SER A 759 11.97 -13.54 18.04
C SER A 759 11.91 -13.06 16.58
N SER A 760 12.20 -11.78 16.32
CA SER A 760 12.19 -11.20 14.97
C SER A 760 13.51 -11.39 14.23
N HIS A 761 14.63 -11.49 14.95
CA HIS A 761 15.99 -11.59 14.40
C HIS A 761 16.75 -12.81 14.96
N PRO A 762 16.24 -14.05 14.76
CA PRO A 762 16.85 -15.28 15.27
C PRO A 762 18.27 -15.52 14.72
N GLU A 763 18.60 -14.95 13.57
CA GLU A 763 19.94 -15.02 12.95
C GLU A 763 21.01 -14.32 13.79
N CYS A 764 20.65 -13.26 14.52
CA CYS A 764 21.56 -12.44 15.33
C CYS A 764 21.88 -13.06 16.71
N ALA A 765 21.04 -13.97 17.20
CA ALA A 765 21.17 -14.59 18.52
C ALA A 765 22.06 -15.85 18.46
N ASP A 766 23.38 -15.66 18.60
CA ASP A 766 24.36 -16.75 18.57
C ASP A 766 24.44 -17.54 19.89
N ARG A 767 25.18 -18.65 19.88
CA ARG A 767 25.29 -19.55 21.03
C ARG A 767 25.80 -18.87 22.31
N GLU A 768 26.77 -17.96 22.19
CA GLU A 768 27.34 -17.25 23.34
C GLU A 768 26.31 -16.29 23.95
N PHE A 769 25.59 -15.54 23.10
CA PHE A 769 24.48 -14.71 23.53
C PHE A 769 23.38 -15.53 24.21
N ILE A 770 23.02 -16.69 23.66
CA ILE A 770 21.97 -17.58 24.19
C ILE A 770 22.36 -18.15 25.56
N GLU A 771 23.60 -18.62 25.75
CA GLU A 771 24.09 -19.12 27.05
C GLU A 771 24.13 -17.99 28.12
N ARG A 772 24.42 -16.75 27.72
CA ARG A 772 24.38 -15.55 28.57
C ARG A 772 22.94 -15.11 28.91
N TYR A 773 22.04 -15.08 27.93
CA TYR A 773 20.61 -14.79 28.14
C TYR A 773 19.99 -15.79 29.11
N LEU A 774 20.21 -17.10 28.88
CA LEU A 774 19.71 -18.18 29.73
C LEU A 774 20.17 -18.05 31.18
N THR A 775 21.40 -17.62 31.41
CA THR A 775 21.92 -17.35 32.75
C THR A 775 21.07 -16.31 33.49
N HIS A 776 20.80 -15.16 32.85
CA HIS A 776 19.99 -14.12 33.46
C HIS A 776 18.49 -14.43 33.50
N ALA A 777 17.96 -15.16 32.52
CA ALA A 777 16.57 -15.63 32.53
C ALA A 777 16.30 -16.54 33.75
N LEU A 778 17.25 -17.43 34.08
CA LEU A 778 17.22 -18.26 35.28
C LEU A 778 17.38 -17.46 36.58
N GLU A 779 18.15 -16.37 36.58
CA GLU A 779 18.32 -15.48 37.75
C GLU A 779 17.12 -14.55 37.99
N HIS A 780 16.34 -14.22 36.95
CA HIS A 780 15.37 -13.11 36.97
C HIS A 780 13.93 -13.52 36.62
N GLY A 781 13.69 -14.79 36.30
CA GLY A 781 12.38 -15.31 35.91
C GLY A 781 11.91 -14.70 34.59
N TRP A 782 12.79 -14.72 33.57
CA TRP A 782 12.40 -14.39 32.20
C TRP A 782 12.05 -15.65 31.41
N ALA A 783 11.21 -15.48 30.40
CA ALA A 783 10.75 -16.56 29.55
C ALA A 783 11.89 -17.18 28.72
N ILE A 784 11.84 -18.49 28.53
CA ILE A 784 12.79 -19.30 27.75
C ILE A 784 12.12 -19.85 26.48
N ASP A 785 10.78 -19.88 26.43
CA ASP A 785 10.00 -20.22 25.22
C ASP A 785 10.09 -19.18 24.10
N ILE A 786 10.83 -18.08 24.29
CA ILE A 786 11.19 -17.10 23.24
C ILE A 786 12.44 -17.47 22.44
N LEU A 787 13.18 -18.53 22.81
CA LEU A 787 14.47 -18.85 22.16
C LEU A 787 14.29 -19.27 20.69
N PRO A 788 15.24 -18.88 19.81
CA PRO A 788 15.07 -19.01 18.37
C PRO A 788 15.16 -20.48 17.90
N PRO A 789 14.33 -20.90 16.93
CA PRO A 789 14.26 -22.28 16.46
C PRO A 789 15.43 -22.63 15.52
N ARG A 790 16.65 -22.70 16.08
CA ARG A 790 17.90 -22.89 15.34
C ARG A 790 18.49 -24.30 15.49
N PRO A 791 18.62 -25.08 14.40
CA PRO A 791 19.22 -26.41 14.46
C PRO A 791 20.63 -26.45 15.05
N GLU A 792 21.43 -25.38 14.91
CA GLU A 792 22.79 -25.31 15.46
C GLU A 792 22.84 -25.18 17.00
N LEU A 793 21.68 -24.92 17.62
CA LEU A 793 21.51 -24.81 19.07
C LEU A 793 20.78 -26.03 19.68
N MET A 794 20.33 -26.99 18.87
CA MET A 794 19.61 -28.19 19.29
C MET A 794 20.34 -28.95 20.41
N ASP A 795 21.65 -29.17 20.25
CA ASP A 795 22.52 -29.83 21.23
C ASP A 795 22.42 -29.18 22.63
N LEU A 796 22.39 -27.84 22.67
CA LEU A 796 22.32 -27.05 23.89
C LEU A 796 20.92 -27.13 24.50
N TYR A 797 19.87 -26.98 23.68
CA TYR A 797 18.48 -27.05 24.13
C TYR A 797 18.15 -28.42 24.73
N VAL A 798 18.51 -29.52 24.04
CA VAL A 798 18.31 -30.89 24.53
C VAL A 798 19.11 -31.17 25.79
N ALA A 799 20.38 -30.75 25.87
CA ALA A 799 21.21 -30.95 27.07
C ALA A 799 20.70 -30.18 28.30
N LEU A 800 20.14 -28.98 28.11
CA LEU A 800 19.51 -28.20 29.18
C LEU A 800 18.19 -28.82 29.62
N ALA A 801 17.34 -29.23 28.68
CA ALA A 801 16.07 -29.88 28.99
C ALA A 801 16.28 -31.23 29.71
N ASP A 802 17.25 -32.05 29.26
CA ASP A 802 17.72 -33.25 29.97
C ASP A 802 18.12 -32.95 31.42
N ARG A 803 18.91 -31.89 31.63
CA ARG A 803 19.41 -31.48 32.95
C ARG A 803 18.28 -30.99 33.86
N TRP A 804 17.29 -30.29 33.32
CA TRP A 804 16.18 -29.72 34.09
C TRP A 804 15.05 -30.75 34.37
N SER A 805 14.90 -31.79 33.56
CA SER A 805 14.04 -32.95 33.90
C SER A 805 14.41 -33.62 35.22
N GLY A 806 15.68 -33.52 35.66
CA GLY A 806 16.13 -34.02 36.97
C GLY A 806 15.93 -33.05 38.15
N ASP A 807 15.50 -31.81 37.91
CA ASP A 807 15.43 -30.75 38.92
C ASP A 807 13.98 -30.30 39.17
N GLN A 808 13.44 -30.63 40.35
CA GLN A 808 12.08 -30.27 40.74
C GLN A 808 11.85 -28.75 40.83
N GLN A 809 12.89 -27.94 40.99
CA GLN A 809 12.77 -26.47 40.99
C GLN A 809 12.74 -25.87 39.58
N ARG A 810 13.12 -26.62 38.54
CA ARG A 810 13.24 -26.15 37.14
C ARG A 810 12.21 -26.72 36.19
N ARG A 811 11.11 -27.28 36.72
CA ARG A 811 10.05 -27.91 35.92
C ARG A 811 9.48 -26.96 34.87
N GLU A 812 9.26 -25.69 35.22
CA GLU A 812 8.73 -24.69 34.27
C GLU A 812 9.71 -24.38 33.13
N GLN A 813 11.00 -24.24 33.44
CA GLN A 813 12.02 -23.97 32.42
C GLN A 813 12.26 -25.18 31.51
N ARG A 814 12.07 -26.40 32.02
CA ARG A 814 11.98 -27.63 31.21
C ARG A 814 10.76 -27.57 30.28
N ASP A 815 9.59 -27.20 30.80
CA ASP A 815 8.34 -27.13 30.05
C ASP A 815 8.41 -26.06 28.92
N GLU A 816 9.10 -24.94 29.17
CA GLU A 816 9.39 -23.90 28.17
C GLU A 816 10.42 -24.36 27.12
N MET A 817 11.54 -24.98 27.55
CA MET A 817 12.55 -25.51 26.62
C MET A 817 11.99 -26.63 25.72
N ALA A 818 11.02 -27.40 26.20
CA ALA A 818 10.33 -28.39 25.37
C ALA A 818 9.57 -27.76 24.19
N VAL A 819 9.01 -26.54 24.35
CA VAL A 819 8.41 -25.77 23.25
C VAL A 819 9.49 -25.33 22.25
N VAL A 820 10.63 -24.85 22.73
CA VAL A 820 11.76 -24.44 21.87
C VAL A 820 12.25 -25.62 21.01
N ILE A 821 12.48 -26.79 21.62
CA ILE A 821 12.89 -28.01 20.91
C ILE A 821 11.82 -28.41 19.88
N ALA A 822 10.53 -28.37 20.25
CA ALA A 822 9.41 -28.73 19.38
C ALA A 822 9.25 -27.84 18.13
N ARG A 823 9.62 -26.55 18.21
CA ARG A 823 9.67 -25.65 17.04
C ARG A 823 10.96 -25.79 16.21
N THR A 824 12.02 -26.37 16.77
CA THR A 824 13.34 -26.42 16.12
C THR A 824 13.55 -27.68 15.27
N ASP A 825 13.24 -28.87 15.79
CA ASP A 825 13.35 -30.13 15.04
C ASP A 825 12.35 -31.19 15.53
N ALA A 826 11.55 -31.73 14.61
CA ALA A 826 10.45 -32.63 14.93
C ALA A 826 10.92 -34.04 15.38
N PRO A 827 11.91 -34.68 14.73
CA PRO A 827 12.52 -35.92 15.22
C PRO A 827 13.18 -35.79 16.59
N ALA A 828 13.96 -34.74 16.85
CA ALA A 828 14.61 -34.52 18.14
C ALA A 828 13.59 -34.25 19.25
N ALA A 829 12.54 -33.47 18.96
CA ALA A 829 11.42 -33.28 19.87
C ALA A 829 10.71 -34.60 20.19
N ALA A 830 10.38 -35.41 19.18
CA ALA A 830 9.76 -36.72 19.37
C ALA A 830 10.64 -37.67 20.22
N ALA A 831 11.96 -37.68 19.97
CA ALA A 831 12.92 -38.49 20.73
C ALA A 831 13.07 -38.02 22.19
N TRP A 832 13.15 -36.70 22.43
CA TRP A 832 13.21 -36.13 23.78
C TRP A 832 11.91 -36.36 24.56
N LEU A 833 10.75 -36.13 23.93
CA LEU A 833 9.45 -36.37 24.52
C LEU A 833 9.27 -37.86 24.89
N GLY A 834 9.62 -38.78 24.00
CA GLY A 834 9.59 -40.22 24.32
C GLY A 834 10.50 -40.57 25.50
N LYS A 835 11.74 -40.07 25.52
CA LYS A 835 12.71 -40.31 26.60
C LYS A 835 12.22 -39.84 27.97
N HIS A 836 11.56 -38.68 28.04
CA HIS A 836 11.17 -38.06 29.33
C HIS A 836 9.74 -38.35 29.76
N LEU A 837 8.78 -38.51 28.85
CA LEU A 837 7.41 -38.92 29.20
C LEU A 837 7.39 -40.37 29.72
N ASP A 838 8.19 -41.27 29.14
CA ASP A 838 8.25 -42.69 29.53
C ASP A 838 8.87 -42.92 30.92
N ALA A 839 9.61 -41.94 31.44
CA ALA A 839 10.19 -41.95 32.78
C ALA A 839 9.43 -41.09 33.81
N ALA A 840 8.50 -40.24 33.36
CA ALA A 840 7.77 -39.30 34.21
C ALA A 840 6.49 -39.93 34.80
N PRO A 841 6.17 -39.66 36.08
CA PRO A 841 4.86 -40.02 36.64
C PRO A 841 3.73 -39.19 36.01
N ILE A 842 2.51 -39.71 36.12
CA ILE A 842 1.32 -39.24 35.38
C ILE A 842 0.98 -37.76 35.62
N ASP A 843 1.29 -37.22 36.81
CA ASP A 843 1.10 -35.81 37.19
C ASP A 843 2.13 -34.85 36.54
N VAL A 844 3.28 -35.39 36.13
CA VAL A 844 4.36 -34.64 35.45
C VAL A 844 4.19 -34.68 33.93
N GLN A 845 3.48 -35.68 33.40
CA GLN A 845 3.12 -35.80 31.98
C GLN A 845 2.07 -34.75 31.58
N SER A 846 0.97 -34.61 32.33
CA SER A 846 -0.12 -33.67 31.98
C SER A 846 0.36 -32.23 31.86
N ARG A 847 1.07 -31.70 32.87
CA ARG A 847 1.60 -30.32 32.83
C ARG A 847 2.52 -30.04 31.63
N LEU A 848 3.32 -31.03 31.22
CA LEU A 848 4.18 -30.87 30.04
C LEU A 848 3.35 -30.78 28.75
N ILE A 849 2.31 -31.62 28.65
CA ILE A 849 1.31 -31.57 27.57
C ILE A 849 0.53 -30.25 27.60
N ASP A 850 0.17 -29.73 28.78
CA ASP A 850 -0.49 -28.42 28.94
C ASP A 850 0.37 -27.25 28.46
N SER A 851 1.68 -27.26 28.79
CA SER A 851 2.62 -26.23 28.31
C SER A 851 2.81 -26.30 26.80
N LEU A 852 2.96 -27.51 26.24
CA LEU A 852 3.08 -27.74 24.80
C LEU A 852 1.81 -27.38 24.02
N ALA A 853 0.63 -27.62 24.59
CA ALA A 853 -0.65 -27.25 23.98
C ALA A 853 -1.01 -25.77 24.14
N GLY A 854 -0.67 -25.16 25.29
CA GLY A 854 -1.04 -23.78 25.65
C GLY A 854 -0.04 -22.71 25.24
N ARG A 855 1.27 -23.01 25.25
CA ARG A 855 2.34 -22.08 24.84
C ARG A 855 2.95 -22.39 23.47
N GLY A 856 2.52 -23.48 22.81
CA GLY A 856 3.06 -23.89 21.51
C GLY A 856 3.01 -22.78 20.45
N GLY A 857 1.88 -22.05 20.40
CA GLY A 857 1.61 -20.94 19.47
C GLY A 857 1.45 -21.43 18.02
N GLU A 858 2.53 -21.95 17.47
CA GLU A 858 2.58 -22.66 16.20
C GLU A 858 2.15 -24.14 16.38
N ARG A 859 1.61 -24.73 15.31
CA ARG A 859 1.07 -26.10 15.38
C ARG A 859 2.21 -27.11 15.46
N LEU A 860 2.33 -27.77 16.63
CA LEU A 860 3.31 -28.83 16.92
C LEU A 860 3.46 -29.81 15.74
N PRO A 861 4.70 -30.05 15.23
CA PRO A 861 4.93 -30.91 14.07
C PRO A 861 4.34 -32.32 14.23
N ARG A 862 3.91 -32.92 13.12
CA ARG A 862 3.16 -34.21 13.09
C ARG A 862 3.79 -35.33 13.93
N GLU A 863 5.12 -35.41 13.96
CA GLU A 863 5.88 -36.45 14.66
C GLU A 863 5.87 -36.24 16.18
N ALA A 864 6.20 -35.03 16.65
CA ALA A 864 6.09 -34.66 18.05
C ALA A 864 4.63 -34.74 18.55
N ALA A 865 3.68 -34.33 17.72
CA ALA A 865 2.26 -34.43 18.02
C ALA A 865 1.79 -35.88 18.20
N ALA A 866 2.29 -36.83 17.38
CA ALA A 866 1.96 -38.25 17.53
C ALA A 866 2.45 -38.84 18.86
N VAL A 867 3.63 -38.44 19.35
CA VAL A 867 4.14 -38.87 20.67
C VAL A 867 3.24 -38.35 21.79
N VAL A 868 2.85 -37.08 21.73
CA VAL A 868 1.91 -36.47 22.69
C VAL A 868 0.55 -37.19 22.67
N SER A 869 -0.02 -37.45 21.49
CA SER A 869 -1.30 -38.17 21.37
C SER A 869 -1.25 -39.58 21.97
N VAL A 870 -0.22 -40.38 21.68
CA VAL A 870 -0.08 -41.75 22.23
C VAL A 870 0.08 -41.75 23.74
N ARG A 871 0.71 -40.71 24.32
CA ARG A 871 0.85 -40.57 25.78
C ARG A 871 -0.42 -40.03 26.44
N LEU A 872 -1.13 -39.10 25.81
CA LEU A 872 -2.45 -38.65 26.23
C LEU A 872 -3.47 -39.80 26.28
N GLU A 873 -3.49 -40.69 25.28
CA GLU A 873 -4.34 -41.89 25.29
C GLU A 873 -4.04 -42.81 26.47
N ALA A 874 -2.76 -43.12 26.73
CA ALA A 874 -2.35 -43.96 27.85
C ALA A 874 -2.66 -43.31 29.22
N TRP A 875 -2.56 -41.98 29.30
CA TRP A 875 -2.92 -41.19 30.48
C TRP A 875 -4.44 -41.25 30.76
N LEU A 876 -5.27 -41.05 29.73
CA LEU A 876 -6.73 -41.14 29.83
C LEU A 876 -7.19 -42.56 30.21
N ASP A 877 -6.58 -43.61 29.63
CA ASP A 877 -6.88 -44.99 30.03
C ASP A 877 -6.51 -45.25 31.50
N ALA A 878 -5.37 -44.73 31.97
CA ALA A 878 -4.99 -44.82 33.38
C ALA A 878 -5.97 -44.08 34.32
N CYS A 879 -6.52 -42.93 33.92
CA CYS A 879 -7.59 -42.25 34.69
C CYS A 879 -8.87 -43.11 34.81
N THR A 880 -9.13 -44.02 33.85
CA THR A 880 -10.31 -44.91 33.87
C THR A 880 -10.09 -46.26 34.56
N THR A 881 -8.86 -46.60 34.95
CA THR A 881 -8.61 -47.83 35.73
C THR A 881 -8.83 -47.60 37.23
N ALA A 882 -9.64 -48.46 37.84
CA ALA A 882 -9.98 -48.38 39.26
C ALA A 882 -8.86 -48.93 40.16
N ARG A 883 -8.65 -48.27 41.30
CA ARG A 883 -7.91 -48.83 42.44
C ARG A 883 -8.67 -50.04 43.03
N ALA A 884 -7.96 -50.85 43.81
CA ALA A 884 -8.52 -52.03 44.48
C ALA A 884 -9.60 -51.72 45.55
N ASP A 885 -9.83 -50.45 45.88
CA ASP A 885 -10.91 -49.96 46.75
C ASP A 885 -12.17 -49.50 45.97
N GLY A 886 -12.15 -49.64 44.63
CA GLY A 886 -13.26 -49.27 43.74
C GLY A 886 -13.28 -47.78 43.33
N ARG A 887 -12.30 -46.97 43.73
CA ARG A 887 -12.19 -45.56 43.31
C ARG A 887 -11.33 -45.42 42.05
N PRO A 888 -11.67 -44.54 41.09
CA PRO A 888 -10.74 -44.21 40.01
C PRO A 888 -9.49 -43.51 40.57
N HIS A 889 -8.38 -43.58 39.84
CA HIS A 889 -7.11 -42.99 40.28
C HIS A 889 -7.13 -41.46 40.40
N ALA A 890 -8.15 -40.80 39.81
CA ALA A 890 -8.31 -39.35 39.71
C ALA A 890 -8.65 -38.61 41.02
N ALA A 891 -8.85 -39.32 42.15
CA ALA A 891 -9.35 -38.72 43.40
C ALA A 891 -8.45 -37.60 44.00
N ASP A 892 -7.15 -37.57 43.67
CA ASP A 892 -6.20 -36.56 44.14
C ASP A 892 -5.99 -35.38 43.16
N LYS A 893 -6.52 -35.50 41.91
CA LYS A 893 -6.77 -34.46 40.90
C LYS A 893 -7.30 -35.10 39.60
N ALA A 894 -8.56 -34.85 39.27
CA ALA A 894 -9.09 -35.08 37.93
C ALA A 894 -8.64 -33.94 36.99
N PRO A 895 -8.55 -34.16 35.67
CA PRO A 895 -8.46 -33.06 34.72
C PRO A 895 -9.76 -32.24 34.77
N THR A 896 -9.67 -30.92 34.65
CA THR A 896 -10.84 -30.07 34.43
C THR A 896 -11.38 -30.29 33.01
N ALA A 897 -12.65 -29.98 32.76
CA ALA A 897 -13.15 -30.01 31.39
C ALA A 897 -12.41 -29.01 30.47
N GLY A 898 -11.90 -27.91 31.03
CA GLY A 898 -11.03 -26.96 30.32
C GLY A 898 -9.72 -27.59 29.83
N ASP A 899 -9.12 -28.51 30.59
CA ASP A 899 -7.91 -29.24 30.16
C ASP A 899 -8.23 -30.18 29.00
N LEU A 900 -9.31 -30.95 29.12
CA LEU A 900 -9.76 -31.89 28.09
C LEU A 900 -10.18 -31.17 26.80
N VAL A 901 -10.80 -29.99 26.89
CA VAL A 901 -11.10 -29.13 25.73
C VAL A 901 -9.82 -28.59 25.10
N ARG A 902 -8.86 -28.10 25.89
CA ARG A 902 -7.56 -27.63 25.37
C ARG A 902 -6.86 -28.73 24.58
N TRP A 903 -6.78 -29.94 25.12
CA TRP A 903 -6.16 -31.07 24.43
C TRP A 903 -6.93 -31.53 23.19
N ALA A 904 -8.26 -31.58 23.24
CA ALA A 904 -9.10 -31.93 22.08
C ALA A 904 -8.99 -30.88 20.95
N ALA A 905 -8.99 -29.59 21.30
CA ALA A 905 -8.83 -28.49 20.36
C ALA A 905 -7.43 -28.42 19.73
N TRP A 906 -6.39 -28.82 20.45
CA TRP A 906 -5.01 -28.89 19.95
C TRP A 906 -4.79 -30.01 18.92
N MET A 907 -5.58 -31.09 18.95
CA MET A 907 -5.52 -32.17 17.95
C MET A 907 -6.08 -31.77 16.55
N TRP A 908 -6.38 -30.50 16.32
CA TRP A 908 -7.05 -29.95 15.13
C TRP A 908 -6.09 -29.15 14.22
N PRO A 909 -6.13 -29.30 12.87
CA PRO A 909 -5.20 -28.58 11.98
C PRO A 909 -5.76 -27.29 11.35
N HIS A 910 -6.99 -26.86 11.66
CA HIS A 910 -7.61 -25.64 11.13
C HIS A 910 -8.14 -24.70 12.23
N TRP A 911 -7.28 -24.33 13.18
CA TRP A 911 -7.51 -23.10 13.94
C TRP A 911 -7.11 -21.94 13.03
N ASP A 912 -8.09 -21.23 12.49
CA ASP A 912 -7.90 -19.94 11.83
C ASP A 912 -7.92 -18.87 12.93
N PHE A 913 -6.74 -18.40 13.33
CA PHE A 913 -6.62 -17.33 14.33
C PHE A 913 -6.96 -16.01 13.63
N ARG A 914 -8.18 -15.52 13.82
CA ARG A 914 -8.46 -14.09 13.62
C ARG A 914 -7.80 -13.33 14.76
N GLU A 915 -7.06 -12.28 14.43
CA GLU A 915 -6.07 -11.64 15.31
C GLU A 915 -6.70 -10.75 16.41
N ASP A 916 -8.03 -10.71 16.50
CA ASP A 916 -8.82 -9.79 17.32
C ASP A 916 -9.19 -10.34 18.72
N GLY A 917 -8.22 -10.41 19.63
CA GLY A 917 -8.49 -10.40 21.08
C GLY A 917 -8.86 -11.73 21.78
N PRO A 918 -9.32 -11.68 23.05
CA PRO A 918 -9.27 -12.81 23.96
C PRO A 918 -10.49 -13.77 23.90
N TRP A 919 -10.22 -15.06 23.68
CA TRP A 919 -11.07 -16.22 24.00
C TRP A 919 -12.59 -16.08 23.71
N HIS A 920 -12.96 -15.73 22.47
CA HIS A 920 -14.34 -15.78 22.02
C HIS A 920 -14.69 -17.13 21.37
N PHE A 921 -15.42 -17.98 22.10
CA PHE A 921 -16.01 -19.19 21.54
C PHE A 921 -17.29 -18.87 20.75
N THR A 922 -17.29 -19.10 19.43
CA THR A 922 -18.53 -19.24 18.65
C THR A 922 -19.34 -20.42 19.16
N LYS A 923 -20.69 -20.32 19.22
CA LYS A 923 -21.50 -21.40 19.81
C LYS A 923 -21.63 -22.62 18.90
N ASP A 924 -21.54 -22.41 17.60
CA ASP A 924 -22.23 -23.20 16.57
C ASP A 924 -21.33 -24.25 15.88
N ALA A 925 -20.06 -24.35 16.28
CA ALA A 925 -19.08 -25.24 15.67
C ALA A 925 -19.02 -26.64 16.31
N VAL A 926 -19.55 -27.65 15.61
CA VAL A 926 -19.30 -29.07 15.90
C VAL A 926 -17.89 -29.46 15.41
N ILE A 927 -17.13 -30.22 16.21
CA ILE A 927 -15.73 -30.53 15.94
C ILE A 927 -15.59 -31.64 14.87
N VAL A 928 -15.53 -31.25 13.59
CA VAL A 928 -15.34 -32.12 12.40
C VAL A 928 -13.86 -32.45 12.13
N TYR A 929 -13.35 -33.56 12.68
CA TYR A 929 -11.95 -33.96 12.50
C TYR A 929 -11.63 -34.37 11.03
N PRO A 930 -10.46 -34.02 10.49
CA PRO A 930 -10.03 -34.46 9.15
C PRO A 930 -9.74 -35.96 9.09
N ALA A 931 -9.81 -36.53 7.89
CA ALA A 931 -9.83 -37.98 7.67
C ALA A 931 -8.58 -38.73 8.20
N ASP A 932 -7.41 -38.10 8.19
CA ASP A 932 -6.17 -38.67 8.73
C ASP A 932 -6.18 -38.77 10.28
N ARG A 933 -6.97 -37.94 10.95
CA ARG A 933 -7.09 -37.89 12.42
C ARG A 933 -8.36 -38.55 12.98
N GLN A 934 -9.27 -39.03 12.12
CA GLN A 934 -10.47 -39.77 12.56
C GLN A 934 -10.18 -41.01 13.43
N PRO A 935 -9.13 -41.83 13.19
CA PRO A 935 -8.79 -42.94 14.09
C PRO A 935 -8.38 -42.50 15.50
N LEU A 936 -7.71 -41.35 15.62
CA LEU A 936 -7.34 -40.73 16.89
C LEU A 936 -8.57 -40.14 17.60
N ARG A 937 -9.47 -39.45 16.85
CA ARG A 937 -10.77 -38.99 17.39
C ARG A 937 -11.50 -40.14 18.07
N ALA A 938 -11.67 -41.27 17.37
CA ALA A 938 -12.43 -42.41 17.89
C ALA A 938 -11.87 -42.93 19.23
N ARG A 939 -10.54 -43.07 19.34
CA ARG A 939 -9.88 -43.58 20.55
C ARG A 939 -9.98 -42.62 21.74
N VAL A 940 -9.82 -41.32 21.50
CA VAL A 940 -9.98 -40.28 22.55
C VAL A 940 -11.46 -40.14 22.96
N VAL A 941 -12.40 -40.14 22.02
CA VAL A 941 -13.84 -40.12 22.30
C VAL A 941 -14.28 -41.33 23.13
N ASP A 942 -13.81 -42.53 22.82
CA ASP A 942 -14.11 -43.72 23.64
C ASP A 942 -13.48 -43.67 25.03
N ALA A 943 -12.31 -43.04 25.20
CA ALA A 943 -11.72 -42.79 26.52
C ALA A 943 -12.54 -41.76 27.33
N MET A 944 -13.00 -40.68 26.69
CA MET A 944 -13.91 -39.71 27.31
C MET A 944 -15.24 -40.35 27.70
N LYS A 945 -15.81 -41.25 26.87
CA LYS A 945 -17.02 -42.02 27.19
C LYS A 945 -16.81 -42.97 28.38
N ARG A 946 -15.63 -43.59 28.51
CA ARG A 946 -15.24 -44.36 29.71
C ARG A 946 -15.20 -43.46 30.94
N LEU A 947 -14.52 -42.32 30.88
CA LEU A 947 -14.42 -41.37 32.01
C LEU A 947 -15.81 -40.89 32.46
N ALA A 948 -16.65 -40.42 31.53
CA ALA A 948 -18.04 -40.03 31.78
C ALA A 948 -18.85 -41.12 32.49
N ASN A 949 -18.72 -42.39 32.08
CA ASN A 949 -19.38 -43.52 32.74
C ASN A 949 -18.87 -43.78 34.16
N CYS A 950 -17.58 -43.56 34.41
CA CYS A 950 -16.95 -43.80 35.73
C CYS A 950 -17.19 -42.67 36.73
N THR A 951 -17.48 -41.44 36.28
CA THR A 951 -17.57 -40.25 37.16
C THR A 951 -18.95 -39.58 37.17
N ALA A 952 -19.95 -40.07 36.43
CA ALA A 952 -21.26 -39.44 36.34
C ALA A 952 -21.97 -39.19 37.70
N THR A 953 -21.71 -40.05 38.69
CA THR A 953 -22.30 -39.96 40.05
C THR A 953 -21.57 -39.00 40.99
N ASP A 954 -20.49 -38.35 40.55
CA ASP A 954 -19.78 -37.34 41.34
C ASP A 954 -20.24 -35.94 40.94
N ASP A 955 -21.16 -35.37 41.71
CA ASP A 955 -21.71 -34.03 41.45
C ASP A 955 -20.69 -32.91 41.61
N SER A 956 -19.50 -33.16 42.16
CA SER A 956 -18.43 -32.16 42.27
C SER A 956 -17.59 -31.98 41.00
N LEU A 957 -17.75 -32.87 40.01
CA LEU A 957 -16.98 -32.89 38.75
C LEU A 957 -17.76 -32.40 37.52
N TRP A 958 -19.05 -32.08 37.66
CA TRP A 958 -19.96 -31.84 36.53
C TRP A 958 -20.84 -30.61 36.72
N GLY A 959 -20.21 -29.43 36.63
CA GLY A 959 -20.91 -28.16 36.49
C GLY A 959 -21.39 -27.91 35.05
N GLU A 960 -21.98 -26.74 34.84
CA GLU A 960 -22.59 -26.36 33.56
C GLU A 960 -21.55 -26.19 32.45
N GLU A 961 -20.43 -25.51 32.74
CA GLU A 961 -19.31 -25.39 31.79
C GLU A 961 -18.72 -26.76 31.45
N GLU A 962 -18.52 -27.65 32.44
CA GLU A 962 -18.00 -28.99 32.21
C GLU A 962 -18.89 -29.83 31.28
N LEU A 963 -20.21 -29.76 31.46
CA LEU A 963 -21.18 -30.52 30.66
C LEU A 963 -21.26 -29.99 29.21
N VAL A 964 -21.28 -28.66 29.03
CA VAL A 964 -21.23 -28.00 27.70
C VAL A 964 -19.94 -28.38 26.96
N HIS A 965 -18.81 -28.33 27.65
CA HIS A 965 -17.49 -28.66 27.11
C HIS A 965 -17.35 -30.14 26.73
N PHE A 966 -17.85 -31.07 27.55
CA PHE A 966 -17.84 -32.50 27.21
C PHE A 966 -18.74 -32.82 26.02
N ALA A 967 -19.93 -32.21 25.94
CA ALA A 967 -20.84 -32.36 24.82
C ALA A 967 -20.19 -31.96 23.49
N ARG A 968 -19.52 -30.80 23.43
CA ARG A 968 -18.85 -30.32 22.21
C ARG A 968 -17.71 -31.23 21.73
N CYS A 969 -16.99 -31.88 22.64
CA CYS A 969 -15.86 -32.75 22.31
C CYS A 969 -16.29 -34.15 21.85
N VAL A 970 -17.22 -34.76 22.59
CA VAL A 970 -17.71 -36.12 22.33
C VAL A 970 -18.74 -36.12 21.19
N GLY A 971 -19.58 -35.09 21.10
CA GLY A 971 -20.72 -35.02 20.20
C GLY A 971 -21.88 -35.92 20.67
N PRO A 972 -22.77 -36.38 19.76
CA PRO A 972 -23.96 -37.16 20.12
C PRO A 972 -23.71 -38.46 20.89
N ASP A 973 -22.49 -39.00 20.80
CA ASP A 973 -22.00 -40.10 21.63
C ASP A 973 -22.12 -39.84 23.15
N ILE A 974 -22.19 -38.58 23.61
CA ILE A 974 -22.31 -38.26 25.05
C ILE A 974 -23.65 -38.73 25.62
N LEU A 975 -24.69 -38.76 24.78
CA LEU A 975 -26.04 -39.22 25.14
C LEU A 975 -26.12 -40.74 25.33
N THR A 976 -25.04 -41.48 25.04
CA THR A 976 -24.89 -42.91 25.35
C THR A 976 -24.04 -43.17 26.61
N THR A 977 -23.71 -42.14 27.38
CA THR A 977 -22.91 -42.24 28.61
C THR A 977 -23.74 -42.04 29.89
N GLY A 978 -23.15 -42.32 31.05
CA GLY A 978 -23.76 -42.02 32.36
C GLY A 978 -24.12 -40.55 32.58
N LEU A 979 -23.51 -39.61 31.84
CA LEU A 979 -23.85 -38.19 31.88
C LEU A 979 -25.09 -37.81 31.08
N ALA A 980 -25.65 -38.71 30.27
CA ALA A 980 -26.73 -38.39 29.33
C ALA A 980 -27.95 -37.71 29.98
N GLU A 981 -28.25 -38.03 31.25
CA GLU A 981 -29.36 -37.39 31.97
C GLU A 981 -29.01 -35.99 32.49
N LYS A 982 -27.75 -35.74 32.89
CA LYS A 982 -27.25 -34.39 33.22
C LYS A 982 -27.20 -33.51 31.96
N ILE A 983 -26.72 -34.04 30.83
CA ILE A 983 -26.69 -33.34 29.54
C ILE A 983 -28.10 -32.90 29.12
N ARG A 984 -29.12 -33.75 29.27
CA ARG A 984 -30.53 -33.39 28.97
C ARG A 984 -31.09 -32.25 29.83
N GLN A 985 -30.50 -31.99 31.00
CA GLN A 985 -30.96 -30.97 31.94
C GLN A 985 -30.29 -29.60 31.69
N HIS A 986 -29.21 -29.54 30.90
CA HIS A 986 -28.52 -28.31 30.49
C HIS A 986 -28.73 -28.02 28.99
N PRO A 987 -29.57 -27.02 28.61
CA PRO A 987 -29.96 -26.80 27.22
C PRO A 987 -28.79 -26.63 26.24
N GLU A 988 -27.75 -25.87 26.60
CA GLU A 988 -26.61 -25.64 25.70
C GLU A 988 -25.75 -26.90 25.50
N ALA A 989 -25.65 -27.75 26.52
CA ALA A 989 -24.98 -29.04 26.41
C ALA A 989 -25.79 -30.05 25.58
N LEU A 990 -27.12 -30.03 25.69
CA LEU A 990 -28.01 -30.86 24.89
C LEU A 990 -28.00 -30.49 23.41
N ASP A 991 -27.97 -29.19 23.10
CA ASP A 991 -27.94 -28.69 21.72
C ASP A 991 -26.65 -29.12 21.01
N LEU A 992 -25.48 -28.94 21.65
CA LEU A 992 -24.18 -29.42 21.17
C LEU A 992 -24.08 -30.96 21.09
N ALA A 993 -24.89 -31.68 21.86
CA ALA A 993 -25.02 -33.14 21.81
C ALA A 993 -26.04 -33.62 20.76
N THR A 994 -26.76 -32.74 20.07
CA THR A 994 -27.78 -33.09 19.09
C THR A 994 -27.27 -32.76 17.68
N PRO A 995 -27.25 -33.69 16.72
CA PRO A 995 -26.79 -33.38 15.37
C PRO A 995 -27.76 -32.39 14.70
N PRO A 996 -27.28 -31.34 14.01
CA PRO A 996 -28.14 -30.33 13.41
C PRO A 996 -29.06 -30.96 12.36
N VAL A 997 -30.35 -30.63 12.42
CA VAL A 997 -31.36 -31.13 11.48
C VAL A 997 -31.05 -30.59 10.08
N SER A 998 -30.67 -31.48 9.17
CA SER A 998 -30.24 -31.15 7.81
C SER A 998 -31.35 -30.39 7.05
N GLY A 999 -31.15 -29.09 6.80
CA GLY A 999 -32.13 -28.29 6.05
C GLY A 999 -31.78 -26.82 5.78
N ASP A 1000 -31.13 -26.09 6.70
CA ASP A 1000 -30.88 -24.65 6.56
C ASP A 1000 -29.38 -24.33 6.68
N SER A 1001 -28.71 -24.11 5.54
CA SER A 1001 -27.30 -23.69 5.46
C SER A 1001 -27.12 -22.17 5.48
N ARG A 1002 -28.06 -21.42 6.09
CA ARG A 1002 -28.04 -19.95 6.14
C ARG A 1002 -28.40 -19.36 7.51
N LYS A 1003 -27.47 -19.46 8.46
CA LYS A 1003 -27.15 -18.37 9.41
C LYS A 1003 -25.62 -18.24 9.55
N PRO A 1004 -25.10 -17.04 9.83
CA PRO A 1004 -23.67 -16.75 9.87
C PRO A 1004 -22.99 -17.24 11.15
#